data_AF-A0A1Y6BMN4-F1
#
_entry.id   AF-A0A1Y6BMN4-F1
#
_cell.length_a   1.000
_cell.length_b   1.000
_cell.length_c   1.000
_cell.angle_alpha   90.00
_cell.angle_beta   90.00
_cell.angle_gamma   90.00
#
_symmetry.space_group_name_H-M   'P 1'
#
loop_
_entity.id
_entity.type
_entity.pdbx_description
1 polymer ?
#
loop_
_entity_poly.entity_id
_entity_poly.type
_entity_poly.pdbx_seq_one_letter_code
_entity_poly.pdbx_strand_id
1 'polypeptide(L)'
;MEATTENSTPSDNASVVQYQRSNNSAPEQVLVLGSGPVGVRFCHDYLKRRPFAALTLIGDEAAQPYNRVQLSTLLAGEVSMEDIINPLPDVSQFQNFRHVIARIVTIDSAKHCVTDNLGVSYSYSRLVLAVGSSAHLPNIPNVRQRGVYTFRNLRDTEFLYSRIASSRHVVVVGGGLLGIEAARALRRANTEVTLVHQGQHLMNRQLNETAAGMLQRKVEAAGISVIINSGAREVLGDVRVEGVRLRDGTELACDTVLLCAGIKPNIGLARQSKIKVARGIVVNDKLETSEPDIYAIGECCEHRGATYGLVNPGLEQAAVAADCLADLDAHYIGSLEVSRLKVLGETVCSMGDIVDPVFHAGQRQWVYRSKRKNIYRKIVVTRGKITGALCFGDWDEIPRVQEAFQSERKILPWQILRFLLTGYLWTEDTDVALWPASAVICQCNSISQGQLVEAIKQGCTSVAALRDKTRASSTCGSCKPLLQSLLGENASPEKQLAWLPTLALSCLAIIFAAVVVLVPGLEVGDSVQNPAPFENIWNDKFNKQVTGFSLLGMSLVGLFMSLRKRLKFSLMEKLGNYGWWRFAHVFLGAACAGLLFLHTGLHLGENLNFLLLMNFIAVLILGALTGLVVSMSHLLSPPNSRKLKSFWNWAHTLVVWPLPALLGIHILTVYYF
;
A
#
# COMPACT_ATOMS: atom_id res chain seq x y z
N MET A 1 -29.16 68.83 29.03
CA MET A 1 -28.75 68.08 30.24
C MET A 1 -28.60 66.64 29.78
N GLU A 2 -27.43 66.07 30.09
CA GLU A 2 -26.99 64.69 29.87
C GLU A 2 -26.58 64.24 28.45
N ALA A 3 -25.29 63.89 28.41
CA ALA A 3 -24.50 63.33 27.34
C ALA A 3 -24.46 61.79 27.42
N THR A 4 -23.73 61.20 26.47
CA THR A 4 -23.04 59.88 26.42
C THR A 4 -23.53 59.01 25.26
N THR A 5 -22.74 58.30 24.46
CA THR A 5 -21.30 58.12 24.25
C THR A 5 -21.17 57.31 22.95
N GLU A 6 -20.20 57.67 22.11
CA GLU A 6 -19.74 56.88 20.95
C GLU A 6 -19.17 55.52 21.39
N ASN A 7 -19.43 54.47 20.61
CA ASN A 7 -18.65 53.24 20.68
C ASN A 7 -18.43 52.70 19.27
N SER A 8 -17.17 52.78 18.84
CA SER A 8 -16.63 52.27 17.59
C SER A 8 -16.15 50.83 17.79
N THR A 9 -16.44 49.94 16.83
CA THR A 9 -15.74 48.66 16.67
C THR A 9 -15.49 48.38 15.19
N PRO A 10 -14.43 47.62 14.86
CA PRO A 10 -13.66 47.80 13.63
C PRO A 10 -14.07 46.87 12.49
N SER A 11 -13.73 47.32 11.29
CA SER A 11 -13.93 46.69 9.98
C SER A 11 -13.23 45.33 9.81
N ASP A 12 -14.00 44.28 9.55
CA ASP A 12 -13.54 43.03 8.94
C ASP A 12 -13.64 43.12 7.40
N ASN A 13 -12.52 43.42 6.76
CA ASN A 13 -12.37 43.39 5.29
C ASN A 13 -12.02 41.96 4.85
N ALA A 14 -13.02 41.09 4.72
CA ALA A 14 -12.91 39.87 3.94
C ALA A 14 -13.50 40.12 2.55
N SER A 15 -12.64 40.31 1.56
CA SER A 15 -12.99 40.46 0.15
C SER A 15 -13.59 39.16 -0.40
N VAL A 16 -14.89 38.98 -0.20
CA VAL A 16 -15.69 37.96 -0.89
C VAL A 16 -15.82 38.40 -2.35
N VAL A 17 -15.06 37.76 -3.23
CA VAL A 17 -15.26 37.86 -4.68
C VAL A 17 -16.64 37.29 -5.00
N GLN A 18 -17.64 38.17 -5.16
CA GLN A 18 -18.95 37.80 -5.66
C GLN A 18 -18.83 37.45 -7.15
N TYR A 19 -18.92 36.16 -7.48
CA TYR A 19 -19.13 35.73 -8.85
C TYR A 19 -20.53 36.18 -9.30
N GLN A 20 -20.58 37.16 -10.20
CA GLN A 20 -21.80 37.57 -10.87
C GLN A 20 -22.38 36.38 -11.65
N ARG A 21 -23.64 36.04 -11.37
CA ARG A 21 -24.45 35.12 -12.19
C ARG A 21 -24.68 35.77 -13.55
N SER A 22 -24.01 35.28 -14.60
CA SER A 22 -24.41 35.55 -15.98
C SER A 22 -25.58 34.63 -16.38
N ASN A 23 -26.48 35.19 -17.17
CA ASN A 23 -27.80 34.65 -17.53
C ASN A 23 -27.77 33.38 -18.41
N ASN A 24 -28.66 32.45 -18.08
CA ASN A 24 -29.56 31.70 -18.99
C ASN A 24 -28.99 30.94 -20.21
N SER A 25 -27.91 30.18 -20.02
CA SER A 25 -27.60 29.00 -20.84
C SER A 25 -27.79 27.74 -19.98
N ALA A 26 -28.24 26.63 -20.58
CA ALA A 26 -28.28 25.35 -19.87
C ALA A 26 -26.89 25.08 -19.25
N PRO A 27 -26.81 24.56 -18.01
CA PRO A 27 -25.53 24.40 -17.33
C PRO A 27 -24.58 23.57 -18.20
N GLU A 28 -23.37 24.09 -18.42
CA GLU A 28 -22.33 23.44 -19.22
C GLU A 28 -22.15 21.99 -18.73
N GLN A 29 -22.48 21.04 -19.59
CA GLN A 29 -22.49 19.62 -19.23
C GLN A 29 -21.16 18.99 -19.60
N VAL A 30 -20.33 18.70 -18.61
CA VAL A 30 -19.06 18.00 -18.80
C VAL A 30 -19.29 16.50 -18.67
N LEU A 31 -18.98 15.76 -19.73
CA LEU A 31 -19.06 14.31 -19.75
C LEU A 31 -17.68 13.68 -19.72
N VAL A 32 -17.44 12.76 -18.80
CA VAL A 32 -16.15 12.07 -18.64
C VAL A 32 -16.35 10.59 -18.91
N LEU A 33 -15.69 10.04 -19.93
CA LEU A 33 -15.74 8.63 -20.27
C LEU A 33 -14.55 7.90 -19.68
N GLY A 34 -14.79 7.04 -18.70
CA GLY A 34 -13.79 6.20 -18.03
C GLY A 34 -13.70 6.50 -16.54
N SER A 35 -14.24 5.59 -15.72
CA SER A 35 -14.23 5.65 -14.26
C SER A 35 -12.93 5.14 -13.61
N GLY A 36 -11.83 5.12 -14.36
CA GLY A 36 -10.51 4.79 -13.84
C GLY A 36 -9.91 5.89 -12.95
N PRO A 37 -8.72 5.68 -12.38
CA PRO A 37 -8.07 6.65 -11.49
C PRO A 37 -7.93 8.06 -12.09
N VAL A 38 -7.70 8.14 -13.40
CA VAL A 38 -7.53 9.40 -14.13
C VAL A 38 -8.85 10.16 -14.27
N GLY A 39 -9.93 9.49 -14.68
CA GLY A 39 -11.26 10.11 -14.81
C GLY A 39 -11.79 10.58 -13.46
N VAL A 40 -11.67 9.75 -12.41
CA VAL A 40 -12.04 10.16 -11.04
C VAL A 40 -11.21 11.35 -10.58
N ARG A 41 -9.90 11.38 -10.87
CA ARG A 41 -9.04 12.51 -10.53
C ARG A 41 -9.51 13.80 -11.22
N PHE A 42 -9.83 13.73 -12.51
CA PHE A 42 -10.37 14.87 -13.24
C PHE A 42 -11.67 15.38 -12.61
N CYS A 43 -12.62 14.50 -12.28
CA CYS A 43 -13.88 14.90 -11.66
C CYS A 43 -13.66 15.68 -10.36
N HIS A 44 -12.80 15.17 -9.48
CA HIS A 44 -12.50 15.88 -8.24
C HIS A 44 -11.81 17.22 -8.47
N ASP A 45 -10.86 17.29 -9.39
CA ASP A 45 -10.09 18.50 -9.64
C ASP A 45 -10.94 19.57 -10.32
N TYR A 46 -11.79 19.18 -11.26
CA TYR A 46 -12.71 20.08 -11.95
C TYR A 46 -13.81 20.60 -11.02
N LEU A 47 -14.46 19.74 -10.22
CA LEU A 47 -15.50 20.16 -9.28
C LEU A 47 -14.96 21.07 -8.16
N LYS A 48 -13.69 20.93 -7.76
CA LYS A 48 -13.04 21.89 -6.85
C LYS A 48 -12.95 23.30 -7.45
N ARG A 49 -12.77 23.41 -8.77
CA ARG A 49 -12.66 24.70 -9.50
C ARG A 49 -14.02 25.26 -9.88
N ARG A 50 -14.96 24.38 -10.24
CA ARG A 50 -16.33 24.72 -10.65
C ARG A 50 -17.35 23.88 -9.83
N PRO A 51 -17.62 24.21 -8.56
CA PRO A 51 -18.48 23.41 -7.67
C PRO A 51 -19.92 23.22 -8.15
N PHE A 52 -20.42 24.11 -9.00
CA PHE A 52 -21.80 24.08 -9.51
C PHE A 52 -21.92 23.47 -10.92
N ALA A 53 -20.81 23.05 -11.54
CA ALA A 53 -20.84 22.51 -12.90
C ALA A 53 -21.60 21.18 -12.97
N ALA A 54 -22.31 20.96 -14.09
CA ALA A 54 -22.94 19.69 -14.37
C ALA A 54 -21.90 18.70 -14.90
N LEU A 55 -21.56 17.68 -14.09
CA LEU A 55 -20.54 16.70 -14.46
C LEU A 55 -21.11 15.29 -14.37
N THR A 56 -20.99 14.53 -15.45
CA THR A 56 -21.33 13.11 -15.47
C THR A 56 -20.10 12.27 -15.75
N LEU A 57 -19.76 11.35 -14.85
CA LEU A 57 -18.74 10.33 -15.04
C LEU A 57 -19.41 9.05 -15.52
N ILE A 58 -18.98 8.50 -16.64
CA ILE A 58 -19.50 7.25 -17.20
C ILE A 58 -18.40 6.18 -17.20
N GLY A 59 -18.64 5.04 -16.56
CA GLY A 59 -17.76 3.87 -16.54
C GLY A 59 -18.40 2.64 -17.15
N ASP A 60 -17.62 1.79 -17.83
CA ASP A 60 -18.10 0.52 -18.41
C ASP A 60 -17.93 -0.69 -17.47
N GLU A 61 -17.20 -0.53 -16.36
CA GLU A 61 -17.05 -1.53 -15.32
C GLU A 61 -18.20 -1.43 -14.30
N ALA A 62 -18.76 -2.58 -13.89
CA ALA A 62 -19.86 -2.64 -12.92
C ALA A 62 -19.45 -2.29 -11.47
N ALA A 63 -18.15 -2.31 -11.19
CA ALA A 63 -17.61 -2.01 -9.87
C ALA A 63 -17.55 -0.50 -9.61
N GLN A 64 -17.57 -0.12 -8.34
CA GLN A 64 -17.18 1.24 -7.94
C GLN A 64 -15.76 1.53 -8.41
N PRO A 65 -15.41 2.79 -8.72
CA PRO A 65 -14.04 3.14 -9.09
C PRO A 65 -13.03 2.65 -8.06
N TYR A 66 -11.91 2.12 -8.51
CA TYR A 66 -10.90 1.52 -7.64
C TYR A 66 -9.48 1.83 -8.11
N ASN A 67 -8.54 1.64 -7.19
CA ASN A 67 -7.13 1.86 -7.38
C ASN A 67 -6.48 0.67 -8.09
N ARG A 68 -6.42 0.78 -9.42
CA ARG A 68 -5.86 -0.27 -10.28
C ARG A 68 -4.40 -0.62 -9.99
N VAL A 69 -3.63 0.30 -9.40
CA VAL A 69 -2.22 0.06 -9.02
C VAL A 69 -2.11 -0.99 -7.90
N GLN A 70 -3.16 -1.14 -7.09
CA GLN A 70 -3.20 -2.08 -5.98
C GLN A 70 -3.80 -3.44 -6.35
N LEU A 71 -4.18 -3.69 -7.62
CA LEU A 71 -4.75 -5.00 -8.02
C LEU A 71 -3.78 -6.17 -7.77
N SER A 72 -2.47 -5.99 -7.93
CA SER A 72 -1.49 -7.05 -7.63
C SER A 72 -1.40 -7.36 -6.14
N THR A 73 -1.45 -6.32 -5.29
CA THR A 73 -1.52 -6.44 -3.83
C THR A 73 -2.84 -7.08 -3.39
N LEU A 74 -3.94 -6.71 -4.05
CA LEU A 74 -5.23 -7.35 -3.88
C LEU A 74 -5.11 -8.82 -4.25
N LEU A 75 -4.60 -9.19 -5.43
CA LEU A 75 -4.43 -10.59 -5.86
C LEU A 75 -3.56 -11.41 -4.90
N ALA A 76 -2.56 -10.78 -4.29
CA ALA A 76 -1.71 -11.39 -3.26
C ALA A 76 -2.44 -11.62 -1.92
N GLY A 77 -3.61 -11.03 -1.71
CA GLY A 77 -4.38 -11.08 -0.47
C GLY A 77 -3.87 -10.13 0.62
N GLU A 78 -3.08 -9.12 0.25
CA GLU A 78 -2.47 -8.17 1.19
C GLU A 78 -3.38 -6.97 1.54
N VAL A 79 -4.37 -6.70 0.69
CA VAL A 79 -5.41 -5.66 0.88
C VAL A 79 -6.77 -6.23 0.51
N SER A 80 -7.85 -5.66 1.06
CA SER A 80 -9.22 -6.02 0.70
C SER A 80 -9.74 -5.20 -0.48
N MET A 81 -10.93 -5.55 -0.97
CA MET A 81 -11.60 -4.76 -2.01
C MET A 81 -11.95 -3.36 -1.54
N GLU A 82 -12.40 -3.24 -0.29
CA GLU A 82 -12.78 -1.97 0.33
C GLU A 82 -11.59 -1.02 0.46
N ASP A 83 -10.39 -1.56 0.74
CA ASP A 83 -9.15 -0.79 0.87
C ASP A 83 -8.72 -0.09 -0.43
N ILE A 84 -9.15 -0.63 -1.59
CA ILE A 84 -8.73 -0.13 -2.90
C ILE A 84 -9.81 0.72 -3.58
N ILE A 85 -10.97 0.95 -2.97
CA ILE A 85 -12.02 1.79 -3.56
C ILE A 85 -11.52 3.24 -3.65
N ASN A 86 -11.67 3.84 -4.83
CA ASN A 86 -11.42 5.26 -5.03
C ASN A 86 -12.73 6.02 -4.74
N PRO A 87 -12.75 6.91 -3.74
CA PRO A 87 -13.95 7.68 -3.43
C PRO A 87 -14.31 8.60 -4.60
N LEU A 88 -15.59 8.61 -4.94
CA LEU A 88 -16.18 9.57 -5.87
C LEU A 88 -16.35 10.95 -5.20
N PRO A 89 -16.52 12.03 -5.98
CA PRO A 89 -16.99 13.31 -5.44
C PRO A 89 -18.27 13.14 -4.63
N ASP A 90 -18.33 13.81 -3.48
CA ASP A 90 -19.48 13.75 -2.59
C ASP A 90 -20.68 14.48 -3.22
N VAL A 91 -21.75 13.73 -3.49
CA VAL A 91 -22.97 14.25 -4.12
C VAL A 91 -23.69 15.26 -3.22
N SER A 92 -23.49 15.20 -1.90
CA SER A 92 -24.05 16.20 -0.97
C SER A 92 -23.38 17.57 -1.15
N GLN A 93 -22.09 17.57 -1.50
CA GLN A 93 -21.32 18.78 -1.79
C GLN A 93 -21.47 19.23 -3.25
N PHE A 94 -21.56 18.29 -4.18
CA PHE A 94 -21.62 18.53 -5.61
C PHE A 94 -22.92 17.97 -6.21
N GLN A 95 -24.02 18.71 -6.02
CA GLN A 95 -25.38 18.24 -6.37
C GLN A 95 -25.56 17.89 -7.86
N ASN A 96 -24.77 18.50 -8.74
CA ASN A 96 -24.83 18.30 -10.19
C ASN A 96 -23.85 17.22 -10.69
N PHE A 97 -23.16 16.52 -9.77
CA PHE A 97 -22.30 15.38 -10.10
C PHE A 97 -23.12 14.09 -10.21
N ARG A 98 -22.85 13.30 -11.26
CA ARG A 98 -23.46 11.98 -11.45
C ARG A 98 -22.41 10.95 -11.85
N HIS A 99 -22.52 9.74 -11.33
CA HIS A 99 -21.77 8.57 -11.79
C HIS A 99 -22.75 7.56 -12.41
N VAL A 100 -22.47 7.16 -13.65
CA VAL A 100 -23.31 6.25 -14.43
C VAL A 100 -22.47 5.06 -14.89
N ILE A 101 -23.03 3.86 -14.74
CA ILE A 101 -22.43 2.64 -15.29
C ILE A 101 -23.08 2.40 -16.65
N ALA A 102 -22.36 2.68 -17.73
CA ALA A 102 -22.81 2.46 -19.10
C ALA A 102 -21.62 2.26 -20.03
N ARG A 103 -21.78 1.38 -21.03
CA ARG A 103 -20.76 1.18 -22.06
C ARG A 103 -21.06 2.05 -23.26
N ILE A 104 -20.35 3.15 -23.39
CA ILE A 104 -20.43 4.00 -24.59
C ILE A 104 -19.88 3.26 -25.81
N VAL A 105 -20.63 3.30 -26.91
CA VAL A 105 -20.28 2.65 -28.18
C VAL A 105 -20.13 3.62 -29.34
N THR A 106 -20.71 4.81 -29.26
CA THR A 106 -20.60 5.84 -30.32
C THR A 106 -20.44 7.24 -29.73
N ILE A 107 -19.70 8.09 -30.45
CA ILE A 107 -19.62 9.54 -30.21
C ILE A 107 -20.05 10.22 -31.51
N ASP A 108 -21.06 11.09 -31.43
CA ASP A 108 -21.51 11.95 -32.52
C ASP A 108 -21.05 13.37 -32.20
N SER A 109 -19.89 13.77 -32.74
CA SER A 109 -19.31 15.10 -32.48
C SER A 109 -20.16 16.23 -33.06
N ALA A 110 -20.90 15.99 -34.15
CA ALA A 110 -21.78 16.99 -34.75
C ALA A 110 -23.01 17.29 -33.90
N LYS A 111 -23.54 16.27 -33.20
CA LYS A 111 -24.69 16.43 -32.29
C LYS A 111 -24.30 16.65 -30.84
N HIS A 112 -22.99 16.62 -30.54
CA HIS A 112 -22.46 16.70 -29.19
C HIS A 112 -23.11 15.69 -28.23
N CYS A 113 -23.20 14.43 -28.67
CA CYS A 113 -23.74 13.36 -27.84
C CYS A 113 -22.95 12.06 -27.96
N VAL A 114 -23.09 11.21 -26.95
CA VAL A 114 -22.57 9.84 -26.96
C VAL A 114 -23.73 8.87 -26.71
N THR A 115 -23.65 7.68 -27.30
CA THR A 115 -24.69 6.65 -27.12
C THR A 115 -24.09 5.39 -26.52
N ASP A 116 -24.77 4.82 -25.53
CA ASP A 116 -24.39 3.56 -24.93
C ASP A 116 -24.86 2.33 -25.73
N ASN A 117 -24.45 1.14 -25.29
CA ASN A 117 -24.81 -0.12 -25.91
C ASN A 117 -26.29 -0.50 -25.78
N LEU A 118 -27.08 0.25 -25.01
CA LEU A 118 -28.52 0.09 -24.85
C LEU A 118 -29.31 1.13 -25.68
N GLY A 119 -28.63 2.04 -26.38
CA GLY A 119 -29.24 3.09 -27.18
C GLY A 119 -29.56 4.37 -26.41
N VAL A 120 -29.14 4.48 -25.14
CA VAL A 120 -29.31 5.71 -24.34
C VAL A 120 -28.32 6.76 -24.80
N SER A 121 -28.81 7.96 -25.11
CA SER A 121 -28.00 9.09 -25.56
C SER A 121 -27.72 10.06 -24.40
N TYR A 122 -26.47 10.52 -24.30
CA TYR A 122 -26.00 11.49 -23.33
C TYR A 122 -25.41 12.69 -24.06
N SER A 123 -26.01 13.87 -23.90
CA SER A 123 -25.49 15.11 -24.46
C SER A 123 -24.32 15.65 -23.63
N TYR A 124 -23.43 16.41 -24.27
CA TYR A 124 -22.32 17.08 -23.61
C TYR A 124 -22.07 18.46 -24.20
N SER A 125 -21.55 19.38 -23.39
CA SER A 125 -20.89 20.60 -23.86
C SER A 125 -19.40 20.36 -24.03
N ARG A 126 -18.79 19.58 -23.14
CA ARG A 126 -17.39 19.15 -23.21
C ARG A 126 -17.30 17.64 -22.94
N LEU A 127 -16.50 16.93 -23.73
CA LEU A 127 -16.28 15.49 -23.59
C LEU A 127 -14.83 15.20 -23.22
N VAL A 128 -14.60 14.46 -22.14
CA VAL A 128 -13.26 14.03 -21.71
C VAL A 128 -13.14 12.51 -21.84
N LEU A 129 -12.28 12.06 -22.74
CA LEU A 129 -11.95 10.66 -22.94
C LEU A 129 -10.85 10.24 -21.96
N ALA A 130 -11.24 9.58 -20.87
CA ALA A 130 -10.37 8.96 -19.86
C ALA A 130 -10.43 7.42 -19.92
N VAL A 131 -10.61 6.87 -21.13
CA VAL A 131 -10.92 5.44 -21.38
C VAL A 131 -9.72 4.50 -21.19
N GLY A 132 -8.54 5.04 -20.88
CA GLY A 132 -7.37 4.28 -20.45
C GLY A 132 -6.86 3.26 -21.47
N SER A 133 -6.51 2.06 -20.98
CA SER A 133 -5.90 1.01 -21.78
C SER A 133 -6.43 -0.38 -21.41
N SER A 134 -6.33 -1.30 -22.37
CA SER A 134 -6.62 -2.73 -22.22
C SER A 134 -5.32 -3.54 -22.18
N ALA A 135 -5.37 -4.75 -21.63
CA ALA A 135 -4.23 -5.68 -21.71
C ALA A 135 -3.87 -5.96 -23.18
N HIS A 136 -2.58 -5.93 -23.49
CA HIS A 136 -2.11 -6.29 -24.82
C HIS A 136 -2.13 -7.82 -24.97
N LEU A 137 -2.92 -8.30 -25.93
CA LEU A 137 -2.91 -9.70 -26.34
C LEU A 137 -1.87 -9.87 -27.45
N PRO A 138 -0.81 -10.68 -27.23
CA PRO A 138 0.17 -10.95 -28.27
C PRO A 138 -0.48 -11.71 -29.42
N ASN A 139 0.00 -11.48 -30.64
CA ASN A 139 -0.48 -12.18 -31.84
C ASN A 139 0.16 -13.56 -31.94
N ILE A 140 -0.25 -14.48 -31.07
CA ILE A 140 0.14 -15.90 -31.11
C ILE A 140 -1.11 -16.78 -31.11
N PRO A 141 -1.06 -18.02 -31.63
CA PRO A 141 -2.22 -18.90 -31.66
C PRO A 141 -2.76 -19.21 -30.24
N ASN A 142 -4.07 -19.45 -30.15
CA ASN A 142 -4.78 -19.90 -28.95
C ASN A 142 -4.75 -18.95 -27.72
N VAL A 143 -4.42 -17.67 -27.89
CA VAL A 143 -4.40 -16.66 -26.78
C VAL A 143 -5.75 -16.35 -26.13
N ARG A 144 -6.85 -16.84 -26.70
CA ARG A 144 -8.21 -16.68 -26.14
C ARG A 144 -8.78 -18.00 -25.60
N GLN A 145 -7.97 -19.03 -25.53
CA GLN A 145 -8.38 -20.35 -25.07
C GLN A 145 -8.69 -20.35 -23.56
N ARG A 146 -9.53 -21.29 -23.13
CA ARG A 146 -9.82 -21.50 -21.71
C ARG A 146 -8.53 -21.84 -20.96
N GLY A 147 -8.24 -21.10 -19.89
CA GLY A 147 -6.99 -21.21 -19.13
C GLY A 147 -5.99 -20.10 -19.44
N VAL A 148 -6.25 -19.27 -20.45
CA VAL A 148 -5.49 -18.04 -20.72
C VAL A 148 -6.21 -16.85 -20.09
N TYR A 149 -5.47 -16.06 -19.31
CA TYR A 149 -5.98 -14.92 -18.58
C TYR A 149 -5.14 -13.67 -18.88
N THR A 150 -5.76 -12.51 -18.74
CA THR A 150 -5.07 -11.22 -18.64
C THR A 150 -5.09 -10.72 -17.21
N PHE A 151 -4.36 -9.64 -16.92
CA PHE A 151 -4.42 -8.99 -15.62
C PHE A 151 -4.42 -7.48 -15.80
N ARG A 152 -5.60 -6.86 -15.80
CA ARG A 152 -5.72 -5.42 -16.00
C ARG A 152 -6.85 -4.75 -15.22
N ASN A 153 -7.95 -5.43 -14.97
CA ASN A 153 -9.11 -4.88 -14.28
C ASN A 153 -9.56 -5.82 -13.14
N LEU A 154 -10.60 -5.42 -12.41
CA LEU A 154 -11.11 -6.20 -11.30
C LEU A 154 -11.65 -7.56 -11.76
N ARG A 155 -12.34 -7.61 -12.90
CA ARG A 155 -12.86 -8.86 -13.46
C ARG A 155 -11.76 -9.88 -13.76
N ASP A 156 -10.64 -9.43 -14.33
CA ASP A 156 -9.45 -10.26 -14.52
C ASP A 156 -8.93 -10.80 -13.17
N THR A 157 -8.92 -9.93 -12.16
CA THR A 157 -8.48 -10.27 -10.80
C THR A 157 -9.37 -11.34 -10.17
N GLU A 158 -10.69 -11.21 -10.30
CA GLU A 158 -11.68 -12.19 -9.84
C GLU A 158 -11.51 -13.54 -10.53
N PHE A 159 -11.29 -13.53 -11.86
CA PHE A 159 -11.01 -14.76 -12.60
C PHE A 159 -9.73 -15.44 -12.10
N LEU A 160 -8.65 -14.69 -11.92
CA LEU A 160 -7.40 -15.22 -11.37
C LEU A 160 -7.62 -15.76 -9.95
N TYR A 161 -8.38 -15.06 -9.11
CA TYR A 161 -8.75 -15.51 -7.77
C TYR A 161 -9.43 -16.88 -7.78
N SER A 162 -10.43 -17.06 -8.64
CA SER A 162 -11.09 -18.35 -8.81
C SER A 162 -10.13 -19.43 -9.31
N ARG A 163 -9.15 -19.05 -10.14
CA ARG A 163 -8.23 -19.98 -10.79
C ARG A 163 -7.10 -20.43 -9.85
N ILE A 164 -6.66 -19.58 -8.91
CA ILE A 164 -5.60 -19.88 -7.95
C ILE A 164 -5.82 -21.22 -7.21
N ALA A 165 -7.04 -21.51 -6.79
CA ALA A 165 -7.35 -22.73 -6.02
C ALA A 165 -7.16 -24.04 -6.82
N SER A 166 -7.18 -23.97 -8.15
CA SER A 166 -7.11 -25.14 -9.04
C SER A 166 -5.87 -25.15 -9.94
N SER A 167 -5.01 -24.12 -9.87
CA SER A 167 -3.82 -24.01 -10.71
C SER A 167 -2.66 -24.77 -10.10
N ARG A 168 -2.07 -25.68 -10.86
CA ARG A 168 -0.87 -26.42 -10.47
C ARG A 168 0.39 -25.80 -11.07
N HIS A 169 0.31 -25.33 -12.31
CA HIS A 169 1.45 -24.69 -12.97
C HIS A 169 0.98 -23.54 -13.86
N VAL A 170 1.46 -22.35 -13.51
CA VAL A 170 1.15 -21.11 -14.21
C VAL A 170 2.36 -20.62 -14.99
N VAL A 171 2.17 -20.34 -16.28
CA VAL A 171 3.15 -19.61 -17.09
C VAL A 171 2.73 -18.15 -17.18
N VAL A 172 3.55 -17.24 -16.66
CA VAL A 172 3.35 -15.79 -16.76
C VAL A 172 4.19 -15.26 -17.92
N VAL A 173 3.54 -14.72 -18.95
CA VAL A 173 4.19 -14.16 -20.14
C VAL A 173 4.36 -12.65 -19.97
N GLY A 174 5.58 -12.22 -19.67
CA GLY A 174 5.98 -10.81 -19.55
C GLY A 174 6.69 -10.51 -18.22
N GLY A 175 7.98 -10.22 -18.29
CA GLY A 175 8.85 -9.90 -17.14
C GLY A 175 8.84 -8.43 -16.72
N GLY A 176 7.73 -7.72 -16.91
CA GLY A 176 7.53 -6.35 -16.41
C GLY A 176 7.05 -6.33 -14.95
N LEU A 177 6.91 -5.13 -14.37
CA LEU A 177 6.45 -4.93 -12.98
C LEU A 177 5.21 -5.79 -12.65
N LEU A 178 4.17 -5.66 -13.48
CA LEU A 178 2.89 -6.33 -13.26
C LEU A 178 3.02 -7.85 -13.32
N GLY A 179 3.79 -8.38 -14.27
CA GLY A 179 4.01 -9.82 -14.41
C GLY A 179 4.79 -10.40 -13.24
N ILE A 180 5.79 -9.68 -12.73
CA ILE A 180 6.58 -10.11 -11.56
C ILE A 180 5.70 -10.12 -10.30
N GLU A 181 4.92 -9.06 -10.04
CA GLU A 181 4.04 -9.01 -8.88
C GLU A 181 2.90 -10.03 -8.97
N ALA A 182 2.33 -10.24 -10.16
CA ALA A 182 1.32 -11.28 -10.38
C ALA A 182 1.91 -12.68 -10.21
N ALA A 183 3.11 -12.95 -10.73
CA ALA A 183 3.81 -14.22 -10.52
C ALA A 183 4.03 -14.50 -9.04
N ARG A 184 4.41 -13.49 -8.25
CA ARG A 184 4.49 -13.60 -6.79
C ARG A 184 3.14 -13.90 -6.16
N ALA A 185 2.08 -13.19 -6.54
CA ALA A 185 0.75 -13.39 -5.98
C ALA A 185 0.19 -14.80 -6.27
N LEU A 186 0.53 -15.35 -7.44
CA LEU A 186 0.14 -16.69 -7.89
C LEU A 186 1.03 -17.79 -7.31
N ARG A 187 2.25 -17.48 -6.86
CA ARG A 187 3.17 -18.45 -6.24
C ARG A 187 2.72 -18.82 -4.82
N ARG A 188 1.73 -19.71 -4.75
CA ARG A 188 1.23 -20.32 -3.50
C ARG A 188 1.80 -21.74 -3.32
N ALA A 189 1.55 -22.33 -2.16
CA ALA A 189 2.19 -23.59 -1.72
C ALA A 189 2.12 -24.74 -2.74
N ASN A 190 1.07 -24.79 -3.56
CA ASN A 190 0.82 -25.88 -4.53
C ASN A 190 0.81 -25.42 -6.00
N THR A 191 1.32 -24.23 -6.29
CA THR A 191 1.31 -23.67 -7.65
C THR A 191 2.73 -23.34 -8.07
N GLU A 192 3.25 -24.08 -9.04
CA GLU A 192 4.48 -23.75 -9.74
C GLU A 192 4.25 -22.53 -10.64
N VAL A 193 5.22 -21.63 -10.71
CA VAL A 193 5.13 -20.42 -11.53
C VAL A 193 6.40 -20.27 -12.34
N THR A 194 6.23 -20.18 -13.67
CA THR A 194 7.31 -19.89 -14.61
C THR A 194 7.05 -18.54 -15.26
N LEU A 195 7.94 -17.58 -15.02
CA LEU A 195 7.92 -16.27 -15.65
C LEU A 195 8.75 -16.32 -16.94
N VAL A 196 8.10 -16.09 -18.07
CA VAL A 196 8.73 -16.06 -19.40
C VAL A 196 8.78 -14.63 -19.90
N HIS A 197 9.97 -14.17 -20.31
CA HIS A 197 10.18 -12.83 -20.80
C HIS A 197 11.05 -12.81 -22.06
N GLN A 198 10.53 -12.18 -23.11
CA GLN A 198 11.21 -12.10 -24.41
C GLN A 198 12.48 -11.25 -24.39
N GLY A 199 12.64 -10.34 -23.43
CA GLY A 199 13.81 -9.46 -23.34
C GLY A 199 15.01 -10.14 -22.67
N GLN A 200 16.18 -9.51 -22.80
CA GLN A 200 17.43 -9.99 -22.21
C GLN A 200 17.44 -10.01 -20.69
N HIS A 201 16.60 -9.19 -20.07
CA HIS A 201 16.48 -9.14 -18.62
C HIS A 201 15.09 -8.62 -18.20
N LEU A 202 14.73 -8.87 -16.94
CA LEU A 202 13.49 -8.37 -16.35
C LEU A 202 13.46 -6.84 -16.30
N MET A 203 12.25 -6.27 -16.37
CA MET A 203 12.01 -4.82 -16.34
C MET A 203 12.95 -4.03 -17.27
N ASN A 204 13.12 -4.50 -18.50
CA ASN A 204 14.11 -3.98 -19.44
C ASN A 204 13.92 -2.53 -19.90
N ARG A 205 12.82 -1.87 -19.48
CA ARG A 205 12.61 -0.43 -19.68
C ARG A 205 13.11 0.42 -18.51
N GLN A 206 13.35 -0.19 -17.34
CA GLN A 206 13.70 0.51 -16.10
C GLN A 206 15.03 0.06 -15.52
N LEU A 207 15.47 -1.16 -15.80
CA LEU A 207 16.68 -1.73 -15.23
C LEU A 207 17.72 -1.99 -16.31
N ASN A 208 18.99 -1.79 -15.97
CA ASN A 208 20.11 -2.32 -16.72
C ASN A 208 20.39 -3.78 -16.31
N GLU A 209 21.28 -4.45 -17.04
CA GLU A 209 21.64 -5.86 -16.81
C GLU A 209 22.02 -6.17 -15.36
N THR A 210 22.83 -5.31 -14.72
CA THR A 210 23.30 -5.56 -13.33
C THR A 210 22.14 -5.54 -12.33
N ALA A 211 21.30 -4.50 -12.37
CA ALA A 211 20.17 -4.38 -11.46
C ALA A 211 19.08 -5.43 -11.77
N ALA A 212 18.87 -5.72 -13.05
CA ALA A 212 17.92 -6.74 -13.46
C ALA A 212 18.36 -8.15 -13.06
N GLY A 213 19.65 -8.47 -13.09
CA GLY A 213 20.19 -9.73 -12.56
C GLY A 213 20.06 -9.84 -11.03
N MET A 214 20.11 -8.72 -10.30
CA MET A 214 19.79 -8.70 -8.87
C MET A 214 18.30 -8.95 -8.61
N LEU A 215 17.42 -8.37 -9.43
CA LEU A 215 15.99 -8.62 -9.39
C LEU A 215 15.66 -10.08 -9.72
N GLN A 216 16.25 -10.64 -10.78
CA GLN A 216 16.02 -12.02 -11.20
C GLN A 216 16.35 -13.00 -10.08
N ARG A 217 17.51 -12.88 -9.42
CA ARG A 217 17.85 -13.72 -8.25
C ARG A 217 16.82 -13.62 -7.12
N LYS A 218 16.20 -12.46 -6.91
CA LYS A 218 15.13 -12.32 -5.92
C LYS A 218 13.83 -12.98 -6.35
N VAL A 219 13.48 -12.89 -7.64
CA VAL A 219 12.32 -13.59 -8.20
C VAL A 219 12.51 -15.10 -8.06
N GLU A 220 13.69 -15.61 -8.41
CA GLU A 220 14.05 -17.03 -8.26
C GLU A 220 14.07 -17.48 -6.80
N ALA A 221 14.60 -16.66 -5.89
CA ALA A 221 14.58 -16.93 -4.45
C ALA A 221 13.16 -16.92 -3.86
N ALA A 222 12.19 -16.28 -4.52
CA ALA A 222 10.77 -16.37 -4.17
C ALA A 222 10.10 -17.66 -4.70
N GLY A 223 10.87 -18.56 -5.32
CA GLY A 223 10.41 -19.84 -5.85
C GLY A 223 9.71 -19.74 -7.21
N ILE A 224 10.01 -18.70 -8.00
CA ILE A 224 9.48 -18.49 -9.35
C ILE A 224 10.60 -18.78 -10.35
N SER A 225 10.38 -19.71 -11.27
CA SER A 225 11.35 -19.99 -12.35
C SER A 225 11.32 -18.86 -13.36
N VAL A 226 12.48 -18.39 -13.82
CA VAL A 226 12.58 -17.28 -14.78
C VAL A 226 13.24 -17.76 -16.07
N ILE A 227 12.58 -17.50 -17.19
CA ILE A 227 13.11 -17.74 -18.55
C ILE A 227 13.14 -16.40 -19.25
N ILE A 228 14.35 -15.90 -19.54
CA ILE A 228 14.62 -14.67 -20.30
C ILE A 228 15.09 -15.02 -21.72
N ASN A 229 15.20 -14.02 -22.60
CA ASN A 229 15.56 -14.20 -24.01
C ASN A 229 14.64 -15.15 -24.80
N SER A 230 13.45 -15.46 -24.26
CA SER A 230 12.51 -16.38 -24.88
C SER A 230 11.09 -15.88 -24.65
N GLY A 231 10.26 -15.95 -25.68
CA GLY A 231 8.87 -15.50 -25.65
C GLY A 231 7.93 -16.63 -26.00
N ALA A 232 6.67 -16.52 -25.58
CA ALA A 232 5.63 -17.44 -26.04
C ALA A 232 5.45 -17.32 -27.56
N ARG A 233 5.48 -18.47 -28.25
CA ARG A 233 5.19 -18.61 -29.68
C ARG A 233 3.76 -19.06 -29.92
N GLU A 234 3.24 -19.92 -29.04
CA GLU A 234 1.92 -20.53 -29.17
C GLU A 234 1.45 -21.06 -27.80
N VAL A 235 0.14 -20.99 -27.55
CA VAL A 235 -0.50 -21.69 -26.43
C VAL A 235 -0.97 -23.07 -26.93
N LEU A 236 -0.61 -24.13 -26.21
CA LEU A 236 -0.89 -25.52 -26.57
C LEU A 236 -2.17 -26.04 -25.90
N GLY A 237 -2.81 -27.00 -26.57
CA GLY A 237 -4.03 -27.68 -26.15
C GLY A 237 -5.20 -27.41 -27.09
N ASP A 238 -6.19 -28.30 -27.12
CA ASP A 238 -7.35 -28.18 -28.03
C ASP A 238 -8.51 -27.43 -27.37
N VAL A 239 -8.95 -27.89 -26.21
CA VAL A 239 -10.12 -27.32 -25.49
C VAL A 239 -9.69 -26.32 -24.40
N ARG A 240 -8.54 -26.56 -23.77
CA ARG A 240 -7.97 -25.75 -22.70
C ARG A 240 -6.46 -25.76 -22.80
N VAL A 241 -5.82 -24.81 -22.10
CA VAL A 241 -4.36 -24.78 -21.95
C VAL A 241 -3.84 -26.10 -21.38
N GLU A 242 -2.86 -26.66 -22.09
CA GLU A 242 -2.03 -27.79 -21.64
C GLU A 242 -0.53 -27.46 -21.63
N GLY A 243 -0.15 -26.35 -22.27
CA GLY A 243 1.21 -25.84 -22.24
C GLY A 243 1.41 -24.56 -23.04
N VAL A 244 2.65 -24.11 -23.09
CA VAL A 244 3.11 -23.01 -23.94
C VAL A 244 4.36 -23.44 -24.69
N ARG A 245 4.37 -23.26 -26.00
CA ARG A 245 5.56 -23.41 -26.83
C ARG A 245 6.28 -22.07 -26.90
N LEU A 246 7.57 -22.08 -26.58
CA LEU A 246 8.44 -20.92 -26.65
C LEU A 246 9.02 -20.75 -28.07
N ARG A 247 9.61 -19.58 -28.33
CA ARG A 247 10.23 -19.25 -29.63
C ARG A 247 11.44 -20.12 -29.97
N ASP A 248 12.17 -20.58 -28.95
CA ASP A 248 13.29 -21.51 -29.10
C ASP A 248 12.85 -22.97 -29.33
N GLY A 249 11.53 -23.25 -29.33
CA GLY A 249 10.96 -24.59 -29.51
C GLY A 249 10.71 -25.34 -28.20
N THR A 250 11.16 -24.82 -27.05
CA THR A 250 10.90 -25.43 -25.75
C THR A 250 9.40 -25.44 -25.45
N GLU A 251 8.88 -26.56 -24.98
CA GLU A 251 7.50 -26.70 -24.54
C GLU A 251 7.45 -26.76 -23.02
N LEU A 252 6.65 -25.87 -22.44
CA LEU A 252 6.38 -25.83 -21.01
C LEU A 252 4.96 -26.35 -20.81
N ALA A 253 4.82 -27.55 -20.25
CA ALA A 253 3.51 -28.01 -19.77
C ALA A 253 2.98 -27.01 -18.75
N CYS A 254 1.70 -26.64 -18.80
CA CYS A 254 1.06 -25.79 -17.81
C CYS A 254 -0.46 -25.88 -17.94
N ASP A 255 -1.19 -25.50 -16.89
CA ASP A 255 -2.67 -25.50 -16.93
C ASP A 255 -3.25 -24.08 -16.99
N THR A 256 -2.40 -23.07 -16.85
CA THR A 256 -2.80 -21.66 -16.76
C THR A 256 -1.74 -20.78 -17.39
N VAL A 257 -2.16 -19.88 -18.28
CA VAL A 257 -1.30 -18.84 -18.86
C VAL A 257 -1.80 -17.49 -18.42
N LEU A 258 -0.92 -16.68 -17.85
CA LEU A 258 -1.21 -15.27 -17.57
C LEU A 258 -0.43 -14.37 -18.53
N LEU A 259 -1.15 -13.57 -19.30
CA LEU A 259 -0.59 -12.62 -20.25
C LEU A 259 -0.37 -11.25 -19.57
N CYS A 260 0.90 -10.91 -19.35
CA CYS A 260 1.38 -9.62 -18.86
C CYS A 260 2.28 -8.93 -19.91
N ALA A 261 1.90 -9.00 -21.19
CA ALA A 261 2.70 -8.53 -22.33
C ALA A 261 2.61 -7.00 -22.59
N GLY A 262 2.17 -6.22 -21.60
CA GLY A 262 1.97 -4.78 -21.70
C GLY A 262 0.51 -4.38 -21.90
N ILE A 263 0.30 -3.11 -22.21
CA ILE A 263 -1.03 -2.50 -22.39
C ILE A 263 -1.15 -1.84 -23.76
N LYS A 264 -2.38 -1.71 -24.24
CA LYS A 264 -2.74 -1.03 -25.49
C LYS A 264 -3.73 0.09 -25.20
N PRO A 265 -3.43 1.36 -25.59
CA PRO A 265 -4.37 2.47 -25.49
C PRO A 265 -5.74 2.15 -26.12
N ASN A 266 -6.82 2.50 -25.42
CA ASN A 266 -8.19 2.31 -25.90
C ASN A 266 -8.56 3.43 -26.87
N ILE A 267 -8.31 3.22 -28.16
CA ILE A 267 -8.54 4.22 -29.22
C ILE A 267 -9.77 3.93 -30.10
N GLY A 268 -10.51 2.85 -29.80
CA GLY A 268 -11.61 2.36 -30.65
C GLY A 268 -12.71 3.38 -30.89
N LEU A 269 -13.23 3.98 -29.80
CA LEU A 269 -14.27 5.01 -29.84
C LEU A 269 -13.80 6.24 -30.62
N ALA A 270 -12.60 6.74 -30.33
CA ALA A 270 -12.03 7.89 -31.01
C ALA A 270 -11.88 7.65 -32.52
N ARG A 271 -11.34 6.48 -32.91
CA ARG A 271 -11.16 6.11 -34.32
C ARG A 271 -12.48 6.03 -35.08
N GLN A 272 -13.51 5.40 -34.49
CA GLN A 272 -14.83 5.29 -35.11
C GLN A 272 -15.49 6.65 -35.30
N SER A 273 -15.17 7.59 -34.39
CA SER A 273 -15.69 8.95 -34.37
C SER A 273 -14.80 9.93 -35.15
N LYS A 274 -13.87 9.41 -35.97
CA LYS A 274 -12.94 10.18 -36.82
C LYS A 274 -12.00 11.14 -36.07
N ILE A 275 -11.88 11.01 -34.75
CA ILE A 275 -10.87 11.71 -33.96
C ILE A 275 -9.49 11.15 -34.35
N LYS A 276 -8.50 12.03 -34.50
CA LYS A 276 -7.13 11.67 -34.87
C LYS A 276 -6.51 10.75 -33.83
N VAL A 277 -6.05 9.59 -34.29
CA VAL A 277 -5.38 8.58 -33.46
C VAL A 277 -4.07 8.12 -34.13
N ALA A 278 -3.08 7.77 -33.32
CA ALA A 278 -1.87 7.08 -33.74
C ALA A 278 -1.64 5.86 -32.83
N ARG A 279 -0.68 5.90 -31.92
CA ARG A 279 -0.53 4.91 -30.85
C ARG A 279 -1.61 5.11 -29.78
N GLY A 280 -1.94 6.36 -29.46
CA GLY A 280 -3.06 6.80 -28.64
C GLY A 280 -3.96 7.79 -29.36
N ILE A 281 -4.87 8.44 -28.62
CA ILE A 281 -5.67 9.58 -29.07
C ILE A 281 -4.76 10.80 -29.06
N VAL A 282 -4.55 11.41 -30.22
CA VAL A 282 -3.58 12.52 -30.36
C VAL A 282 -4.16 13.78 -29.76
N VAL A 283 -3.40 14.43 -28.87
CA VAL A 283 -3.80 15.69 -28.24
C VAL A 283 -2.72 16.77 -28.32
N ASN A 284 -3.15 18.02 -28.16
CA ASN A 284 -2.27 19.18 -27.98
C ASN A 284 -1.88 19.41 -26.50
N ASP A 285 -1.17 20.51 -26.21
CA ASP A 285 -0.73 20.85 -24.84
C ASP A 285 -1.89 21.24 -23.90
N LYS A 286 -3.07 21.57 -24.41
CA LYS A 286 -4.30 21.75 -23.63
C LYS A 286 -5.10 20.45 -23.50
N LEU A 287 -4.56 19.33 -23.98
CA LEU A 287 -5.16 18.00 -23.99
C LEU A 287 -6.42 17.89 -24.86
N GLU A 288 -6.59 18.82 -25.81
CA GLU A 288 -7.65 18.82 -26.82
C GLU A 288 -7.31 17.84 -27.95
N THR A 289 -8.32 17.12 -28.42
CA THR A 289 -8.19 16.23 -29.58
C THR A 289 -8.29 17.01 -30.90
N SER A 290 -8.35 16.30 -32.04
CA SER A 290 -8.62 16.95 -33.33
C SER A 290 -10.06 17.45 -33.49
N GLU A 291 -10.99 16.96 -32.66
CA GLU A 291 -12.39 17.40 -32.66
C GLU A 291 -12.58 18.48 -31.58
N PRO A 292 -13.27 19.60 -31.90
CA PRO A 292 -13.60 20.62 -30.91
C PRO A 292 -14.35 20.05 -29.71
N ASP A 293 -14.11 20.62 -28.54
CA ASP A 293 -14.80 20.27 -27.28
C ASP A 293 -14.58 18.84 -26.77
N ILE A 294 -13.73 18.05 -27.45
CA ILE A 294 -13.34 16.70 -27.05
C ILE A 294 -11.87 16.69 -26.62
N TYR A 295 -11.62 16.16 -25.42
CA TYR A 295 -10.32 16.06 -24.76
C TYR A 295 -9.96 14.59 -24.53
N ALA A 296 -8.68 14.29 -24.34
CA ALA A 296 -8.26 12.95 -23.94
C ALA A 296 -7.14 12.98 -22.90
N ILE A 297 -7.28 12.16 -21.85
CA ILE A 297 -6.37 12.09 -20.70
C ILE A 297 -6.10 10.64 -20.27
N GLY A 298 -4.95 10.41 -19.65
CA GLY A 298 -4.53 9.10 -19.17
C GLY A 298 -3.87 8.23 -20.23
N GLU A 299 -3.88 6.91 -20.02
CA GLU A 299 -3.16 5.95 -20.89
C GLU A 299 -3.72 5.85 -22.32
N CYS A 300 -4.92 6.37 -22.59
CA CYS A 300 -5.45 6.45 -23.96
C CYS A 300 -4.85 7.61 -24.75
N CYS A 301 -4.25 8.59 -24.08
CA CYS A 301 -3.76 9.83 -24.65
C CYS A 301 -2.34 9.68 -25.24
N GLU A 302 -2.12 10.30 -26.40
CA GLU A 302 -0.81 10.50 -27.02
C GLU A 302 -0.51 11.99 -27.13
N HIS A 303 0.48 12.44 -26.38
CA HIS A 303 0.92 13.83 -26.35
C HIS A 303 2.35 13.91 -26.90
N ARG A 304 2.56 14.76 -27.92
CA ARG A 304 3.86 14.94 -28.60
C ARG A 304 4.53 13.62 -29.03
N GLY A 305 3.73 12.65 -29.49
CA GLY A 305 4.20 11.33 -29.92
C GLY A 305 4.48 10.32 -28.79
N ALA A 306 4.26 10.71 -27.53
CA ALA A 306 4.50 9.86 -26.37
C ALA A 306 3.18 9.36 -25.77
N THR A 307 3.17 8.08 -25.35
CA THR A 307 2.10 7.47 -24.56
C THR A 307 2.69 6.92 -23.27
N TYR A 308 2.02 7.16 -22.14
CA TYR A 308 2.51 6.72 -20.84
C TYR A 308 1.76 5.49 -20.33
N GLY A 309 2.49 4.55 -19.72
CA GLY A 309 1.94 3.36 -19.06
C GLY A 309 2.07 3.40 -17.54
N LEU A 310 1.99 4.61 -16.98
CA LEU A 310 2.11 4.89 -15.55
C LEU A 310 0.94 5.76 -15.11
N VAL A 311 0.51 5.61 -13.86
CA VAL A 311 -0.62 6.38 -13.32
C VAL A 311 -0.31 7.87 -13.18
N ASN A 312 0.93 8.22 -12.83
CA ASN A 312 1.33 9.60 -12.52
C ASN A 312 1.13 10.57 -13.69
N PRO A 313 1.63 10.29 -14.91
CA PRO A 313 1.34 11.11 -16.09
C PRO A 313 -0.15 11.33 -16.33
N GLY A 314 -0.99 10.30 -16.13
CA GLY A 314 -2.43 10.43 -16.25
C GLY A 314 -3.04 11.36 -15.21
N LEU A 315 -2.56 11.34 -13.96
CA LEU A 315 -3.03 12.26 -12.92
C LEU A 315 -2.59 13.70 -13.17
N GLU A 316 -1.40 13.91 -13.76
CA GLU A 316 -0.94 15.23 -14.21
C GLU A 316 -1.81 15.76 -15.36
N GLN A 317 -2.09 14.92 -16.36
CA GLN A 317 -3.01 15.26 -17.45
C GLN A 317 -4.41 15.59 -16.93
N ALA A 318 -4.93 14.83 -15.96
CA ALA A 318 -6.22 15.13 -15.35
C ALA A 318 -6.25 16.49 -14.65
N ALA A 319 -5.18 16.86 -13.94
CA ALA A 319 -5.08 18.15 -13.28
C ALA A 319 -5.04 19.30 -14.30
N VAL A 320 -4.21 19.19 -15.34
CA VAL A 320 -4.12 20.19 -16.42
C VAL A 320 -5.43 20.31 -17.17
N ALA A 321 -6.07 19.20 -17.56
CA ALA A 321 -7.36 19.25 -18.24
C ALA A 321 -8.43 19.93 -17.38
N ALA A 322 -8.44 19.67 -16.07
CA ALA A 322 -9.36 20.34 -15.16
C ALA A 322 -9.11 21.85 -15.05
N ASP A 323 -7.86 22.31 -15.12
CA ASP A 323 -7.51 23.73 -15.22
C ASP A 323 -7.98 24.33 -16.56
N CYS A 324 -7.66 23.69 -17.68
CA CYS A 324 -8.04 24.15 -19.02
C CYS A 324 -9.57 24.28 -19.17
N LEU A 325 -10.33 23.26 -18.74
CA LEU A 325 -11.81 23.29 -18.80
C LEU A 325 -12.43 24.25 -17.78
N ALA A 326 -11.67 24.70 -16.78
CA ALA A 326 -12.11 25.73 -15.85
C ALA A 326 -11.73 27.15 -16.31
N ASP A 327 -11.29 27.31 -17.56
CA ASP A 327 -10.80 28.54 -18.18
C ASP A 327 -9.53 29.12 -17.53
N LEU A 328 -8.70 28.26 -16.93
CA LEU A 328 -7.39 28.64 -16.39
C LEU A 328 -6.29 28.39 -17.43
N ASP A 329 -5.25 29.21 -17.38
CA ASP A 329 -4.09 29.06 -18.26
C ASP A 329 -3.19 27.92 -17.78
N ALA A 330 -3.30 26.76 -18.43
CA ALA A 330 -2.56 25.56 -18.11
C ALA A 330 -2.16 24.80 -19.37
N HIS A 331 -0.98 24.18 -19.32
CA HIS A 331 -0.41 23.42 -20.44
C HIS A 331 0.32 22.18 -19.93
N TYR A 332 0.05 21.04 -20.56
CA TYR A 332 0.75 19.80 -20.33
C TYR A 332 2.00 19.77 -21.21
N ILE A 333 3.17 19.76 -20.56
CA ILE A 333 4.48 19.82 -21.23
C ILE A 333 5.13 18.43 -21.43
N GLY A 334 4.40 17.36 -21.08
CA GLY A 334 4.92 16.01 -20.99
C GLY A 334 5.41 15.67 -19.58
N SER A 335 5.26 14.41 -19.19
CA SER A 335 5.74 13.92 -17.89
C SER A 335 7.18 13.41 -17.99
N LEU A 336 7.93 13.62 -16.91
CA LEU A 336 9.31 13.13 -16.78
C LEU A 336 9.34 11.60 -16.73
N GLU A 337 10.33 10.99 -17.37
CA GLU A 337 10.60 9.55 -17.30
C GLU A 337 11.30 9.18 -15.99
N VAL A 338 10.62 9.43 -14.87
CA VAL A 338 11.04 9.00 -13.54
C VAL A 338 10.11 7.90 -13.08
N SER A 339 10.69 6.72 -12.85
CA SER A 339 9.99 5.60 -12.25
C SER A 339 10.63 5.28 -10.90
N ARG A 340 9.80 5.29 -9.85
CA ARG A 340 10.14 4.76 -8.53
C ARG A 340 9.11 3.69 -8.21
N LEU A 341 9.55 2.44 -8.29
CA LEU A 341 8.71 1.26 -8.21
C LEU A 341 9.15 0.41 -7.01
N LYS A 342 8.22 -0.38 -6.49
CA LYS A 342 8.51 -1.38 -5.46
C LYS A 342 8.17 -2.74 -6.03
N VAL A 343 9.15 -3.65 -6.06
CA VAL A 343 9.03 -4.97 -6.69
C VAL A 343 9.59 -6.02 -5.75
N LEU A 344 8.77 -6.99 -5.34
CA LEU A 344 9.13 -8.00 -4.33
C LEU A 344 9.70 -7.39 -3.04
N GLY A 345 9.16 -6.24 -2.63
CA GLY A 345 9.64 -5.50 -1.47
C GLY A 345 10.88 -4.63 -1.72
N GLU A 346 11.57 -4.77 -2.84
CA GLU A 346 12.74 -3.95 -3.19
C GLU A 346 12.35 -2.66 -3.87
N THR A 347 13.07 -1.59 -3.53
CA THR A 347 12.97 -0.31 -4.21
C THR A 347 13.77 -0.35 -5.51
N VAL A 348 13.11 -0.03 -6.62
CA VAL A 348 13.73 0.15 -7.93
C VAL A 348 13.47 1.57 -8.39
N CYS A 349 14.50 2.27 -8.83
CA CYS A 349 14.36 3.60 -9.42
C CYS A 349 15.12 3.70 -10.75
N SER A 350 14.52 4.42 -11.70
CA SER A 350 15.13 4.81 -12.97
C SER A 350 14.69 6.22 -13.33
N MET A 351 15.64 7.08 -13.66
CA MET A 351 15.45 8.49 -14.02
C MET A 351 16.23 8.85 -15.29
N GLY A 352 15.55 9.28 -16.34
CA GLY A 352 16.21 9.63 -17.60
C GLY A 352 16.79 8.42 -18.33
N ASP A 353 17.63 8.67 -19.33
CA ASP A 353 18.16 7.63 -20.22
C ASP A 353 19.37 6.91 -19.58
N ILE A 354 19.11 5.73 -19.00
CA ILE A 354 20.10 4.97 -18.22
C ILE A 354 20.35 3.56 -18.77
N VAL A 355 19.40 3.03 -19.55
CA VAL A 355 19.42 1.64 -20.01
C VAL A 355 20.46 1.48 -21.12
N ASP A 356 20.63 2.47 -22.02
CA ASP A 356 21.69 2.51 -23.03
C ASP A 356 22.02 3.97 -23.42
N PRO A 357 22.76 4.73 -22.60
CA PRO A 357 23.09 6.11 -22.96
C PRO A 357 24.00 6.10 -24.19
N VAL A 358 23.56 6.73 -25.27
CA VAL A 358 24.48 7.21 -26.31
C VAL A 358 25.50 8.08 -25.60
N PHE A 359 26.78 7.71 -25.63
CA PHE A 359 27.84 8.44 -24.94
C PHE A 359 27.92 9.86 -25.50
N HIS A 360 27.29 10.81 -24.82
CA HIS A 360 27.42 12.22 -25.13
C HIS A 360 28.76 12.74 -24.60
N ALA A 361 29.39 13.64 -25.35
CA ALA A 361 30.64 14.27 -24.92
C ALA A 361 30.46 14.95 -23.55
N GLY A 362 31.28 14.55 -22.56
CA GLY A 362 31.23 15.08 -21.20
C GLY A 362 30.27 14.35 -20.23
N GLN A 363 29.71 13.21 -20.64
CA GLN A 363 28.96 12.31 -19.76
C GLN A 363 29.91 11.37 -18.99
N ARG A 364 29.68 11.21 -17.69
CA ARG A 364 30.41 10.26 -16.81
C ARG A 364 29.42 9.44 -15.99
N GLN A 365 29.74 8.17 -15.80
CA GLN A 365 28.93 7.24 -15.00
C GLN A 365 29.67 6.91 -13.71
N TRP A 366 28.93 6.92 -12.61
CA TRP A 366 29.45 6.54 -11.29
C TRP A 366 28.56 5.45 -10.71
N VAL A 367 29.19 4.40 -10.18
CA VAL A 367 28.49 3.20 -9.70
C VAL A 367 28.95 2.89 -8.29
N TYR A 368 27.97 2.68 -7.40
CA TYR A 368 28.18 2.13 -6.07
C TYR A 368 27.48 0.78 -5.97
N ARG A 369 28.18 -0.22 -5.42
CA ARG A 369 27.64 -1.56 -5.23
C ARG A 369 28.05 -2.13 -3.88
N SER A 370 27.09 -2.67 -3.15
CA SER A 370 27.33 -3.39 -1.90
C SER A 370 26.70 -4.79 -1.98
N LYS A 371 27.55 -5.84 -2.04
CA LYS A 371 27.06 -7.23 -2.03
C LYS A 371 26.39 -7.59 -0.69
N ARG A 372 26.97 -7.16 0.43
CA ARG A 372 26.44 -7.43 1.78
C ARG A 372 25.06 -6.82 2.02
N LYS A 373 24.85 -5.58 1.55
CA LYS A 373 23.56 -4.89 1.68
C LYS A 373 22.60 -5.22 0.51
N ASN A 374 23.06 -5.96 -0.51
CA ASN A 374 22.34 -6.22 -1.76
C ASN A 374 21.84 -4.93 -2.46
N ILE A 375 22.69 -3.90 -2.51
CA ILE A 375 22.36 -2.58 -3.08
C ILE A 375 23.18 -2.32 -4.35
N TYR A 376 22.56 -1.71 -5.34
CA TYR A 376 23.19 -1.16 -6.53
C TYR A 376 22.66 0.23 -6.81
N ARG A 377 23.56 1.20 -7.01
CA ARG A 377 23.23 2.58 -7.33
C ARG A 377 24.13 3.05 -8.47
N LYS A 378 23.55 3.68 -9.48
CA LYS A 378 24.25 4.26 -10.63
C LYS A 378 23.73 5.68 -10.81
N ILE A 379 24.64 6.63 -11.00
CA ILE A 379 24.30 7.99 -11.41
C ILE A 379 25.07 8.34 -12.69
N VAL A 380 24.42 9.09 -13.56
CA VAL A 380 24.97 9.58 -14.82
C VAL A 380 25.03 11.08 -14.72
N VAL A 381 26.24 11.63 -14.82
CA VAL A 381 26.52 13.06 -14.66
C VAL A 381 27.07 13.61 -15.98
N THR A 382 26.42 14.61 -16.54
CA THR A 382 26.86 15.30 -17.75
C THR A 382 27.18 16.74 -17.42
N ARG A 383 28.42 17.20 -17.69
CA ARG A 383 28.87 18.57 -17.37
C ARG A 383 28.60 19.00 -15.91
N GLY A 384 28.73 18.04 -14.97
CA GLY A 384 28.51 18.27 -13.54
C GLY A 384 27.04 18.22 -13.09
N LYS A 385 26.07 17.92 -13.97
CA LYS A 385 24.64 17.82 -13.63
C LYS A 385 24.16 16.37 -13.70
N ILE A 386 23.24 15.96 -12.83
CA ILE A 386 22.64 14.63 -12.91
C ILE A 386 21.73 14.59 -14.12
N THR A 387 22.02 13.69 -15.06
CA THR A 387 21.24 13.42 -16.26
C THR A 387 20.59 12.03 -16.24
N GLY A 388 20.93 11.21 -15.25
CA GLY A 388 20.17 10.00 -14.96
C GLY A 388 20.61 9.32 -13.67
N ALA A 389 19.73 8.47 -13.13
CA ALA A 389 19.99 7.71 -11.91
C ALA A 389 19.21 6.38 -11.87
N LEU A 390 19.90 5.29 -11.59
CA LEU A 390 19.31 3.97 -11.40
C LEU A 390 19.63 3.43 -10.01
N CYS A 391 18.66 2.83 -9.34
CA CYS A 391 18.90 2.12 -8.11
C CYS A 391 18.14 0.80 -8.01
N PHE A 392 18.74 -0.11 -7.27
CA PHE A 392 18.15 -1.34 -6.77
C PHE A 392 18.49 -1.46 -5.28
N GLY A 393 17.46 -1.64 -4.47
CA GLY A 393 17.55 -1.60 -3.02
C GLY A 393 17.21 -0.23 -2.43
N ASP A 394 17.07 -0.18 -1.12
CA ASP A 394 16.65 1.03 -0.41
C ASP A 394 17.66 2.17 -0.58
N TRP A 395 17.11 3.35 -0.87
CA TRP A 395 17.87 4.57 -1.04
C TRP A 395 17.01 5.79 -0.69
N ASP A 396 17.26 6.35 0.49
CA ASP A 396 16.45 7.43 1.04
C ASP A 396 16.62 8.75 0.30
N GLU A 397 17.74 8.94 -0.40
CA GLU A 397 18.03 10.16 -1.17
C GLU A 397 17.34 10.20 -2.54
N ILE A 398 16.60 9.16 -2.97
CA ILE A 398 15.92 9.14 -4.28
C ILE A 398 15.17 10.45 -4.57
N PRO A 399 14.35 11.02 -3.65
CA PRO A 399 13.65 12.27 -3.90
C PRO A 399 14.60 13.46 -4.14
N ARG A 400 15.75 13.50 -3.46
CA ARG A 400 16.76 14.56 -3.64
C ARG A 400 17.54 14.38 -4.94
N VAL A 401 17.82 13.15 -5.33
CA VAL A 401 18.41 12.84 -6.65
C VAL A 401 17.46 13.25 -7.77
N GLN A 402 16.17 12.97 -7.60
CA GLN A 402 15.14 13.38 -8.53
C GLN A 402 15.03 14.91 -8.60
N GLU A 403 15.01 15.61 -7.47
CA GLU A 403 15.02 17.07 -7.43
C GLU A 403 16.27 17.61 -8.15
N ALA A 404 17.45 17.08 -7.86
CA ALA A 404 18.70 17.50 -8.50
C ALA A 404 18.72 17.23 -10.02
N PHE A 405 18.05 16.16 -10.47
CA PHE A 405 17.83 15.87 -11.89
C PHE A 405 16.88 16.90 -12.52
N GLN A 406 15.78 17.23 -11.84
CA GLN A 406 14.78 18.19 -12.32
C GLN A 406 15.28 19.65 -12.34
N SER A 407 16.02 20.06 -11.30
CA SER A 407 16.55 21.42 -11.15
C SER A 407 17.90 21.61 -11.83
N GLU A 408 18.39 20.60 -12.55
CA GLU A 408 19.71 20.60 -13.19
C GLU A 408 20.85 21.01 -12.24
N ARG A 409 20.74 20.58 -10.98
CA ARG A 409 21.66 20.96 -9.91
C ARG A 409 23.06 20.43 -10.19
N LYS A 410 24.06 21.30 -10.04
CA LYS A 410 25.47 20.91 -10.14
C LYS A 410 25.86 20.04 -8.93
N ILE A 411 26.47 18.90 -9.21
CA ILE A 411 27.06 17.98 -8.24
C ILE A 411 28.56 18.23 -8.16
N LEU A 412 29.03 18.38 -6.93
CA LEU A 412 30.40 18.76 -6.61
C LEU A 412 31.30 17.51 -6.54
N PRO A 413 32.62 17.62 -6.84
CA PRO A 413 33.51 16.46 -6.89
C PRO A 413 33.55 15.62 -5.60
N TRP A 414 33.46 16.26 -4.43
CA TRP A 414 33.42 15.56 -3.15
C TRP A 414 32.13 14.78 -2.91
N GLN A 415 31.00 15.21 -3.49
CA GLN A 415 29.73 14.47 -3.44
C GLN A 415 29.84 13.20 -4.28
N ILE A 416 30.51 13.26 -5.43
CA ILE A 416 30.81 12.09 -6.26
C ILE A 416 31.73 11.12 -5.51
N LEU A 417 32.81 11.63 -4.90
CA LEU A 417 33.72 10.80 -4.11
C LEU A 417 32.99 10.11 -2.94
N ARG A 418 32.13 10.85 -2.24
CA ARG A 418 31.26 10.29 -1.20
C ARG A 418 30.35 9.21 -1.75
N PHE A 419 29.69 9.45 -2.88
CA PHE A 419 28.81 8.47 -3.51
C PHE A 419 29.56 7.17 -3.84
N LEU A 420 30.80 7.25 -4.32
CA LEU A 420 31.62 6.06 -4.58
C LEU A 420 32.00 5.29 -3.30
N LEU A 421 32.17 5.98 -2.17
CA LEU A 421 32.56 5.37 -0.90
C LEU A 421 31.36 4.82 -0.11
N THR A 422 30.26 5.56 -0.04
CA THR A 422 29.12 5.27 0.84
C THR A 422 27.85 4.89 0.07
N GLY A 423 27.76 5.24 -1.21
CA GLY A 423 26.54 5.16 -2.01
C GLY A 423 25.62 6.36 -1.87
N TYR A 424 25.99 7.39 -1.09
CA TYR A 424 25.19 8.58 -0.82
C TYR A 424 25.86 9.84 -1.36
N LEU A 425 25.08 10.76 -1.93
CA LEU A 425 25.59 12.04 -2.44
C LEU A 425 25.67 13.10 -1.34
N TRP A 426 24.78 13.03 -0.34
CA TRP A 426 24.66 13.97 0.76
C TRP A 426 24.90 13.26 2.12
N THR A 427 24.89 14.01 3.22
CA THR A 427 25.11 13.48 4.58
C THR A 427 23.84 12.84 5.15
N GLU A 428 24.00 11.82 6.00
CA GLU A 428 22.90 10.99 6.54
C GLU A 428 21.85 11.78 7.34
N ASP A 429 22.22 12.89 7.98
CA ASP A 429 21.29 13.79 8.68
C ASP A 429 20.68 14.83 7.73
N THR A 430 19.65 14.46 6.97
CA THR A 430 18.74 15.49 6.44
C THR A 430 17.30 15.10 6.72
N ASP A 431 16.79 15.62 7.83
CA ASP A 431 15.38 15.73 8.13
C ASP A 431 14.61 16.10 6.86
N VAL A 432 13.56 15.32 6.53
CA VAL A 432 12.69 15.56 5.37
C VAL A 432 12.06 16.95 5.45
N ALA A 433 11.90 17.52 6.65
CA ALA A 433 11.46 18.90 6.85
C ALA A 433 12.44 19.95 6.29
N LEU A 434 13.73 19.62 6.17
CA LEU A 434 14.78 20.51 5.64
C LEU A 434 15.00 20.36 4.13
N TRP A 435 14.24 19.49 3.47
CA TRP A 435 14.36 19.33 2.02
C TRP A 435 13.81 20.56 1.28
N PRO A 436 14.29 20.83 0.04
CA PRO A 436 13.73 21.91 -0.76
C PRO A 436 12.22 21.79 -0.91
N ALA A 437 11.50 22.91 -0.84
CA ALA A 437 10.04 22.93 -0.97
C ALA A 437 9.52 22.33 -2.30
N SER A 438 10.35 22.33 -3.34
CA SER A 438 10.10 21.71 -4.65
C SER A 438 10.28 20.20 -4.69
N ALA A 439 10.95 19.59 -3.69
CA ALA A 439 11.27 18.16 -3.71
C ALA A 439 10.01 17.31 -3.70
N VAL A 440 9.83 16.44 -4.70
CA VAL A 440 8.66 15.56 -4.81
C VAL A 440 8.75 14.43 -3.80
N ILE A 441 7.83 14.40 -2.83
CA ILE A 441 7.73 13.33 -1.83
C ILE A 441 6.79 12.22 -2.30
N CYS A 442 5.63 12.58 -2.87
CA CYS A 442 4.68 11.63 -3.42
C CYS A 442 4.76 11.63 -4.95
N GLN A 443 5.47 10.65 -5.53
CA GLN A 443 5.63 10.57 -6.99
C GLN A 443 4.30 10.38 -7.72
N CYS A 444 3.38 9.55 -7.21
CA CYS A 444 2.15 9.24 -7.95
C CYS A 444 1.25 10.47 -8.15
N ASN A 445 1.10 11.29 -7.10
CA ASN A 445 0.24 12.47 -7.12
C ASN A 445 1.01 13.78 -7.34
N SER A 446 2.32 13.70 -7.63
CA SER A 446 3.25 14.83 -7.79
C SER A 446 3.18 15.83 -6.62
N ILE A 447 3.14 15.33 -5.38
CA ILE A 447 3.07 16.19 -4.18
C ILE A 447 4.47 16.50 -3.67
N SER A 448 4.78 17.80 -3.56
CA SER A 448 6.06 18.30 -3.07
C SER A 448 6.12 18.40 -1.55
N GLN A 449 7.34 18.54 -1.03
CA GLN A 449 7.59 18.78 0.38
C GLN A 449 6.90 20.06 0.87
N GLY A 450 6.98 21.15 0.10
CA GLY A 450 6.38 22.42 0.47
C GLY A 450 4.86 22.33 0.63
N GLN A 451 4.18 21.59 -0.26
CA GLN A 451 2.74 21.35 -0.15
C GLN A 451 2.36 20.56 1.11
N LEU A 452 3.18 19.58 1.50
CA LEU A 452 2.95 18.82 2.72
C LEU A 452 3.22 19.65 3.98
N VAL A 453 4.29 20.43 4.01
CA VAL A 453 4.60 21.33 5.13
C VAL A 453 3.50 22.38 5.30
N GLU A 454 2.99 22.93 4.21
CA GLU A 454 1.86 23.86 4.25
C GLU A 454 0.60 23.19 4.80
N ALA A 455 0.29 21.96 4.38
CA ALA A 455 -0.82 21.20 4.94
C ALA A 455 -0.64 20.89 6.44
N ILE A 456 0.59 20.62 6.90
CA ILE A 456 0.91 20.45 8.32
C ILE A 456 0.67 21.76 9.09
N LYS A 457 1.12 22.90 8.55
CA LYS A 457 0.86 24.23 9.14
C LYS A 457 -0.63 24.54 9.26
N GLN A 458 -1.44 24.06 8.31
CA GLN A 458 -2.89 24.15 8.33
C GLN A 458 -3.58 23.14 9.28
N GLY A 459 -2.83 22.44 10.14
CA GLY A 459 -3.36 21.57 11.19
C GLY A 459 -3.42 20.08 10.85
N CYS A 460 -2.83 19.62 9.74
CA CYS A 460 -2.76 18.19 9.45
C CYS A 460 -1.71 17.49 10.33
N THR A 461 -2.15 16.76 11.37
CA THR A 461 -1.26 16.07 12.34
C THR A 461 -1.15 14.56 12.14
N SER A 462 -1.80 14.00 11.12
CA SER A 462 -1.76 12.57 10.81
C SER A 462 -1.54 12.31 9.33
N VAL A 463 -1.04 11.11 9.02
CA VAL A 463 -0.87 10.67 7.62
C VAL A 463 -2.22 10.61 6.91
N ALA A 464 -3.30 10.24 7.62
CA ALA A 464 -4.65 10.24 7.06
C ALA A 464 -5.09 11.66 6.70
N ALA A 465 -4.93 12.63 7.61
CA ALA A 465 -5.25 14.03 7.33
C ALA A 465 -4.45 14.60 6.15
N LEU A 466 -3.14 14.30 6.09
CA LEU A 466 -2.30 14.68 4.95
C LEU A 466 -2.77 14.02 3.65
N ARG A 467 -3.12 12.74 3.67
CA ARG A 467 -3.68 12.02 2.52
C ARG A 467 -4.99 12.65 2.08
N ASP A 468 -5.88 13.00 3.00
CA ASP A 468 -7.20 13.51 2.65
C ASP A 468 -7.11 14.94 2.09
N LYS A 469 -6.20 15.77 2.65
CA LYS A 469 -5.96 17.14 2.19
C LYS A 469 -5.17 17.21 0.88
N THR A 470 -4.08 16.44 0.77
CA THR A 470 -3.10 16.56 -0.34
C THR A 470 -3.13 15.39 -1.33
N ARG A 471 -3.82 14.30 -1.00
CA ARG A 471 -3.79 13.02 -1.74
C ARG A 471 -2.44 12.31 -1.74
N ALA A 472 -1.47 12.75 -0.93
CA ALA A 472 -0.23 12.01 -0.78
C ALA A 472 -0.52 10.60 -0.19
N SER A 473 0.22 9.58 -0.67
CA SER A 473 0.04 8.17 -0.26
C SER A 473 -1.30 7.50 -0.62
N SER A 474 -2.19 8.13 -1.41
CA SER A 474 -3.48 7.53 -1.79
C SER A 474 -3.39 6.49 -2.92
N THR A 475 -2.33 6.52 -3.74
CA THR A 475 -2.21 5.66 -4.94
C THR A 475 -1.34 4.42 -4.71
N CYS A 476 -0.02 4.57 -4.59
CA CYS A 476 0.86 3.40 -4.40
C CYS A 476 1.28 3.19 -2.94
N GLY A 477 1.04 4.16 -2.05
CA GLY A 477 1.46 4.12 -0.64
C GLY A 477 2.97 4.19 -0.36
N SER A 478 3.83 4.27 -1.38
CA SER A 478 5.30 4.20 -1.22
C SER A 478 5.91 5.37 -0.43
N CYS A 479 5.27 6.54 -0.46
CA CYS A 479 5.73 7.72 0.26
C CYS A 479 5.27 7.76 1.74
N LYS A 480 4.43 6.82 2.19
CA LYS A 480 3.92 6.78 3.58
C LYS A 480 5.03 6.92 4.65
N PRO A 481 6.20 6.24 4.54
CA PRO A 481 7.27 6.42 5.52
C PRO A 481 7.84 7.85 5.57
N LEU A 482 7.92 8.53 4.42
CA LEU A 482 8.41 9.91 4.33
C LEU A 482 7.39 10.89 4.94
N LEU A 483 6.09 10.67 4.73
CA LEU A 483 5.02 11.45 5.37
C LEU A 483 5.08 11.30 6.90
N GLN A 484 5.30 10.07 7.39
CA GLN A 484 5.48 9.82 8.82
C GLN A 484 6.73 10.51 9.38
N SER A 485 7.81 10.55 8.61
CA SER A 485 9.03 11.29 8.98
C SER A 485 8.79 12.79 9.03
N LEU A 486 8.07 13.36 8.04
CA LEU A 486 7.79 14.80 7.94
C LEU A 486 6.88 15.30 9.08
N LEU A 487 5.93 14.47 9.52
CA LEU A 487 5.09 14.77 10.68
C LEU A 487 5.87 14.75 12.01
N GLY A 488 7.09 14.19 12.03
CA GLY A 488 7.92 14.10 13.23
C GLY A 488 7.21 13.48 14.44
N GLU A 489 7.57 13.95 15.64
CA GLU A 489 6.92 13.57 16.90
C GLU A 489 5.45 14.00 17.02
N ASN A 490 4.93 14.79 16.07
CA ASN A 490 3.53 15.26 16.04
C ASN A 490 2.55 14.28 15.38
N ALA A 491 3.03 13.14 14.88
CA ALA A 491 2.16 12.07 14.44
C ALA A 491 1.35 11.54 15.64
N SER A 492 0.08 11.93 15.74
CA SER A 492 -0.86 11.27 16.67
C SER A 492 -0.90 9.80 16.29
N PRO A 493 -0.41 8.87 17.15
CA PRO A 493 -0.37 7.47 16.79
C PRO A 493 -1.81 6.97 16.64
N GLU A 494 -2.05 6.18 15.60
CA GLU A 494 -3.36 5.60 15.32
C GLU A 494 -3.81 4.76 16.53
N LYS A 495 -4.98 5.07 17.09
CA LYS A 495 -5.55 4.34 18.22
C LYS A 495 -5.76 2.89 17.81
N GLN A 496 -5.13 1.95 18.51
CA GLN A 496 -5.35 0.53 18.25
C GLN A 496 -6.80 0.16 18.57
N LEU A 497 -7.38 -0.71 17.74
CA LEU A 497 -8.68 -1.33 18.02
C LEU A 497 -8.62 -1.98 19.43
N ALA A 498 -9.61 -1.73 20.28
CA ALA A 498 -9.71 -2.26 21.65
C ALA A 498 -8.63 -1.79 22.67
N TRP A 499 -8.07 -0.57 22.52
CA TRP A 499 -7.05 -0.05 23.46
C TRP A 499 -7.54 0.12 24.92
N LEU A 500 -8.76 0.63 25.14
CA LEU A 500 -9.37 0.79 26.47
C LEU A 500 -9.54 -0.54 27.22
N PRO A 501 -10.21 -1.57 26.64
CA PRO A 501 -10.36 -2.84 27.34
C PRO A 501 -9.02 -3.55 27.53
N THR A 502 -8.05 -3.40 26.62
CA THR A 502 -6.69 -3.94 26.79
C THR A 502 -5.95 -3.26 27.95
N LEU A 503 -6.12 -1.95 28.12
CA LEU A 503 -5.56 -1.20 29.25
C LEU A 503 -6.16 -1.69 30.57
N ALA A 504 -7.50 -1.79 30.65
CA ALA A 504 -8.20 -2.23 31.85
C ALA A 504 -7.78 -3.65 32.28
N LEU A 505 -7.71 -4.60 31.33
CA LEU A 505 -7.25 -5.96 31.61
C LEU A 505 -5.77 -6.02 32.04
N SER A 506 -4.93 -5.16 31.48
CA SER A 506 -3.52 -5.08 31.89
C SER A 506 -3.39 -4.59 33.33
N CYS A 507 -4.15 -3.56 33.72
CA CYS A 507 -4.20 -3.09 35.10
C CYS A 507 -4.73 -4.18 36.05
N LEU A 508 -5.80 -4.88 35.64
CA LEU A 508 -6.40 -5.96 36.42
C LEU A 508 -5.40 -7.11 36.66
N ALA A 509 -4.65 -7.51 35.62
CA ALA A 509 -3.62 -8.55 35.74
C ALA A 509 -2.49 -8.16 36.71
N ILE A 510 -2.08 -6.88 36.72
CA ILE A 510 -1.10 -6.36 37.69
C ILE A 510 -1.66 -6.41 39.11
N ILE A 511 -2.93 -6.02 39.30
CA ILE A 511 -3.60 -6.07 40.60
C ILE A 511 -3.65 -7.51 41.12
N PHE A 512 -4.07 -8.48 40.29
CA PHE A 512 -4.09 -9.88 40.70
C PHE A 512 -2.70 -10.41 41.05
N ALA A 513 -1.69 -10.10 40.24
CA ALA A 513 -0.31 -10.48 40.54
C ALA A 513 0.20 -9.88 41.86
N ALA A 514 -0.14 -8.61 42.13
CA ALA A 514 0.21 -7.95 43.39
C ALA A 514 -0.50 -8.58 44.59
N VAL A 515 -1.79 -8.94 44.46
CA VAL A 515 -2.57 -9.62 45.50
C VAL A 515 -1.93 -10.96 45.87
N VAL A 516 -1.51 -11.76 44.88
CA VAL A 516 -0.83 -13.06 45.13
C VAL A 516 0.48 -12.91 45.89
N VAL A 517 1.22 -11.82 45.68
CA VAL A 517 2.51 -11.58 46.34
C VAL A 517 2.37 -10.93 47.72
N LEU A 518 1.42 -10.00 47.87
CA LEU A 518 1.34 -9.12 49.02
C LEU A 518 0.34 -9.61 50.08
N VAL A 519 -0.67 -10.39 49.69
CA VAL A 519 -1.65 -10.93 50.64
C VAL A 519 -1.11 -12.25 51.18
N PRO A 520 -0.98 -12.41 52.51
CA PRO A 520 -0.56 -13.68 53.09
C PRO A 520 -1.52 -14.80 52.68
N GLY A 521 -0.97 -16.00 52.53
CA GLY A 521 -1.74 -17.21 52.21
C GLY A 521 -2.93 -17.36 53.14
N LEU A 522 -4.09 -17.74 52.60
CA LEU A 522 -5.28 -17.95 53.43
C LEU A 522 -5.03 -19.11 54.40
N GLU A 523 -5.36 -18.88 55.67
CA GLU A 523 -5.24 -19.90 56.72
C GLU A 523 -6.20 -21.05 56.45
N VAL A 524 -5.69 -22.27 56.58
CA VAL A 524 -6.49 -23.50 56.48
C VAL A 524 -7.14 -23.74 57.83
N GLY A 525 -8.36 -24.30 57.88
CA GLY A 525 -9.06 -24.52 59.13
C GLY A 525 -8.27 -25.42 60.10
N ASP A 526 -8.30 -25.06 61.40
CA ASP A 526 -7.57 -25.78 62.45
C ASP A 526 -8.04 -27.25 62.64
N SER A 527 -9.20 -27.60 62.07
CA SER A 527 -9.71 -28.98 62.07
C SER A 527 -10.64 -29.23 60.89
N VAL A 528 -10.76 -30.50 60.50
CA VAL A 528 -11.72 -30.98 59.47
C VAL A 528 -13.18 -30.64 59.83
N GLN A 529 -13.47 -30.36 61.10
CA GLN A 529 -14.81 -30.03 61.59
C GLN A 529 -15.16 -28.54 61.39
N ASN A 530 -14.16 -27.67 61.17
CA ASN A 530 -14.33 -26.23 60.95
C ASN A 530 -13.51 -25.77 59.73
N PRO A 531 -13.92 -26.13 58.49
CA PRO A 531 -13.21 -25.70 57.30
C PRO A 531 -13.33 -24.19 57.10
N ALA A 532 -12.22 -23.55 56.74
CA ALA A 532 -12.19 -22.15 56.35
C ALA A 532 -12.99 -21.92 55.05
N PRO A 533 -13.52 -20.71 54.81
CA PRO A 533 -14.15 -20.37 53.54
C PRO A 533 -13.18 -20.66 52.38
N PHE A 534 -13.67 -21.29 51.31
CA PHE A 534 -12.90 -21.67 50.11
C PHE A 534 -11.91 -22.84 50.27
N GLU A 535 -11.77 -23.42 51.46
CA GLU A 535 -10.87 -24.56 51.71
C GLU A 535 -11.19 -25.79 50.82
N ASN A 536 -12.48 -26.01 50.53
CA ASN A 536 -12.94 -27.08 49.62
C ASN A 536 -12.45 -26.92 48.18
N ILE A 537 -12.01 -25.73 47.75
CA ILE A 537 -11.47 -25.52 46.40
C ILE A 537 -10.02 -26.03 46.32
N TRP A 538 -9.26 -25.90 47.40
CA TRP A 538 -7.82 -26.25 47.45
C TRP A 538 -7.55 -27.66 47.96
N ASN A 539 -8.43 -28.19 48.82
CA ASN A 539 -8.27 -29.52 49.43
C ASN A 539 -9.01 -30.63 48.66
N ASP A 540 -10.06 -30.30 47.91
CA ASP A 540 -10.74 -31.27 47.06
C ASP A 540 -9.87 -31.64 45.85
N LYS A 541 -9.59 -32.94 45.68
CA LYS A 541 -8.72 -33.45 44.61
C LYS A 541 -9.24 -33.11 43.22
N PHE A 542 -10.55 -33.11 43.02
CA PHE A 542 -11.16 -32.81 41.74
C PHE A 542 -11.02 -31.32 41.41
N ASN A 543 -11.35 -30.42 42.33
CA ASN A 543 -11.21 -28.97 42.13
C ASN A 543 -9.75 -28.54 41.90
N LYS A 544 -8.80 -29.15 42.61
CA LYS A 544 -7.36 -28.90 42.44
C LYS A 544 -6.86 -29.34 41.06
N GLN A 545 -7.36 -30.48 40.56
CA GLN A 545 -7.06 -30.94 39.20
C GLN A 545 -7.70 -30.04 38.14
N VAL A 546 -8.96 -29.66 38.30
CA VAL A 546 -9.67 -28.77 37.35
C VAL A 546 -8.97 -27.43 37.24
N THR A 547 -8.62 -26.80 38.36
CA THR A 547 -7.88 -25.52 38.37
C THR A 547 -6.48 -25.66 37.77
N GLY A 548 -5.75 -26.73 38.11
CA GLY A 548 -4.42 -27.00 37.59
C GLY A 548 -4.38 -27.28 36.09
N PHE A 549 -5.24 -28.16 35.58
CA PHE A 549 -5.33 -28.46 34.14
C PHE A 549 -5.86 -27.27 33.33
N SER A 550 -6.78 -26.48 33.89
CA SER A 550 -7.23 -25.24 33.24
C SER A 550 -6.08 -24.23 33.11
N LEU A 551 -5.29 -24.05 34.16
CA LEU A 551 -4.12 -23.17 34.16
C LEU A 551 -3.06 -23.66 33.17
N LEU A 552 -2.79 -24.97 33.13
CA LEU A 552 -1.89 -25.60 32.16
C LEU A 552 -2.38 -25.40 30.72
N GLY A 553 -3.64 -25.70 30.46
CA GLY A 553 -4.26 -25.57 29.14
C GLY A 553 -4.19 -24.14 28.61
N MET A 554 -4.54 -23.16 29.45
CA MET A 554 -4.46 -21.74 29.08
C MET A 554 -3.02 -21.25 28.89
N SER A 555 -2.07 -21.71 29.71
CA SER A 555 -0.66 -21.40 29.55
C SER A 555 -0.09 -21.96 28.24
N LEU A 556 -0.48 -23.19 27.88
CA LEU A 556 -0.13 -23.80 26.60
C LEU A 556 -0.73 -23.00 25.43
N VAL A 557 -2.02 -22.64 25.48
CA VAL A 557 -2.63 -21.77 24.47
C VAL A 557 -1.83 -20.47 24.32
N GLY A 558 -1.43 -19.84 25.42
CA GLY A 558 -0.62 -18.62 25.41
C GLY A 558 0.75 -18.81 24.74
N LEU A 559 1.44 -19.93 25.02
CA LEU A 559 2.68 -20.31 24.35
C LEU A 559 2.47 -20.55 22.84
N PHE A 560 1.39 -21.23 22.47
CA PHE A 560 1.03 -21.49 21.07
C PHE A 560 0.63 -20.21 20.30
N MET A 561 0.11 -19.17 20.96
CA MET A 561 -0.15 -17.88 20.31
C MET A 561 1.12 -17.25 19.72
N SER A 562 2.30 -17.51 20.30
CA SER A 562 3.58 -17.02 19.79
C SER A 562 4.01 -17.72 18.49
N LEU A 563 3.58 -18.98 18.29
CA LEU A 563 3.81 -19.77 17.09
C LEU A 563 3.01 -19.26 15.89
N ARG A 564 1.97 -18.43 16.08
CA ARG A 564 1.24 -17.76 14.99
C ARG A 564 2.17 -17.05 13.99
N LYS A 565 3.24 -16.39 14.48
CA LYS A 565 4.19 -15.68 13.59
C LYS A 565 5.04 -16.63 12.73
N ARG A 566 5.08 -17.92 13.07
CA ARG A 566 5.90 -18.95 12.43
C ARG A 566 5.05 -19.98 11.66
N LEU A 567 3.79 -20.18 12.05
CA LEU A 567 2.86 -21.12 11.44
C LEU A 567 1.94 -20.39 10.45
N LYS A 568 2.16 -20.62 9.15
CA LYS A 568 1.41 -20.01 8.04
C LYS A 568 0.03 -20.68 7.84
N PHE A 569 -0.78 -20.82 8.89
CA PHE A 569 -2.14 -21.34 8.75
C PHE A 569 -3.10 -20.20 8.38
N SER A 570 -3.70 -20.28 7.19
CA SER A 570 -4.73 -19.37 6.64
C SER A 570 -5.92 -19.13 7.60
N LEU A 571 -6.18 -20.06 8.52
CA LEU A 571 -7.24 -19.93 9.53
C LEU A 571 -6.96 -18.80 10.55
N MET A 572 -5.70 -18.60 10.96
CA MET A 572 -5.33 -17.61 11.98
C MET A 572 -5.34 -16.17 11.47
N GLU A 573 -5.22 -15.95 10.16
CA GLU A 573 -5.33 -14.62 9.55
C GLU A 573 -6.79 -14.15 9.46
N LYS A 574 -7.74 -15.08 9.32
CA LYS A 574 -9.19 -14.80 9.36
C LYS A 574 -9.73 -14.50 10.76
N LEU A 575 -9.02 -14.93 11.81
CA LEU A 575 -9.49 -14.86 13.21
C LEU A 575 -9.31 -13.48 13.87
N GLY A 576 -8.73 -12.48 13.19
CA GLY A 576 -8.74 -11.10 13.66
C GLY A 576 -7.46 -10.30 13.40
N ASN A 577 -7.58 -8.97 13.48
CA ASN A 577 -6.47 -8.04 13.29
C ASN A 577 -5.47 -8.06 14.47
N TYR A 578 -4.32 -7.39 14.33
CA TYR A 578 -3.27 -7.35 15.36
C TYR A 578 -3.77 -6.92 16.75
N GLY A 579 -4.66 -5.92 16.81
CA GLY A 579 -5.22 -5.41 18.07
C GLY A 579 -6.07 -6.46 18.79
N TRP A 580 -6.90 -7.20 18.05
CA TRP A 580 -7.75 -8.26 18.60
C TRP A 580 -6.94 -9.41 19.21
N TRP A 581 -5.88 -9.84 18.53
CA TRP A 581 -4.98 -10.86 19.06
C TRP A 581 -4.20 -10.40 20.29
N ARG A 582 -3.85 -9.11 20.34
CA ARG A 582 -3.21 -8.53 21.52
C ARG A 582 -4.17 -8.53 22.71
N PHE A 583 -5.40 -8.12 22.49
CA PHE A 583 -6.47 -8.19 23.49
C PHE A 583 -6.68 -9.62 23.98
N ALA A 584 -6.84 -10.60 23.08
CA ALA A 584 -7.03 -12.01 23.43
C ALA A 584 -5.88 -12.56 24.29
N HIS A 585 -4.64 -12.17 24.00
CA HIS A 585 -3.47 -12.60 24.78
C HIS A 585 -3.46 -11.99 26.19
N VAL A 586 -3.80 -10.70 26.33
CA VAL A 586 -3.89 -10.03 27.63
C VAL A 586 -5.08 -10.58 28.45
N PHE A 587 -6.20 -10.86 27.81
CA PHE A 587 -7.36 -11.53 28.43
C PHE A 587 -6.98 -12.90 28.98
N LEU A 588 -6.29 -13.72 28.17
CA LEU A 588 -5.79 -15.02 28.58
C LEU A 588 -4.86 -14.91 29.79
N GLY A 589 -3.95 -13.92 29.80
CA GLY A 589 -3.07 -13.64 30.94
C GLY A 589 -3.84 -13.24 32.21
N ALA A 590 -4.85 -12.36 32.10
CA ALA A 590 -5.68 -11.96 33.22
C ALA A 590 -6.50 -13.12 33.80
N ALA A 591 -7.03 -13.98 32.93
CA ALA A 591 -7.75 -15.18 33.33
C ALA A 591 -6.82 -16.23 33.97
N CYS A 592 -5.58 -16.39 33.48
CA CYS A 592 -4.55 -17.20 34.14
C CYS A 592 -4.21 -16.66 35.55
N ALA A 593 -4.14 -15.33 35.72
CA ALA A 593 -3.89 -14.73 37.03
C ALA A 593 -5.03 -15.03 38.03
N GLY A 594 -6.28 -14.96 37.58
CA GLY A 594 -7.45 -15.33 38.41
C GLY A 594 -7.51 -16.83 38.74
N LEU A 595 -7.17 -17.71 37.79
CA LEU A 595 -7.09 -19.15 38.04
C LEU A 595 -5.93 -19.51 38.97
N LEU A 596 -4.81 -18.79 38.88
CA LEU A 596 -3.67 -18.99 39.77
C LEU A 596 -4.08 -18.76 41.23
N PHE A 597 -4.85 -17.70 41.50
CA PHE A 597 -5.44 -17.44 42.81
C PHE A 597 -6.27 -18.63 43.31
N LEU A 598 -7.16 -19.16 42.46
CA LEU A 598 -7.99 -20.32 42.79
C LEU A 598 -7.18 -21.61 42.96
N HIS A 599 -6.02 -21.72 42.31
CA HIS A 599 -5.20 -22.92 42.35
C HIS A 599 -4.25 -22.96 43.56
N THR A 600 -3.71 -21.81 43.97
CA THR A 600 -2.66 -21.73 45.02
C THR A 600 -3.17 -21.22 46.37
N GLY A 601 -4.35 -20.61 46.44
CA GLY A 601 -4.89 -20.06 47.69
C GLY A 601 -4.00 -18.97 48.30
N LEU A 602 -3.30 -18.20 47.45
CA LEU A 602 -2.30 -17.19 47.81
C LEU A 602 -1.01 -17.75 48.45
N HIS A 603 -0.85 -19.07 48.52
CA HIS A 603 0.40 -19.66 49.00
C HIS A 603 1.47 -19.61 47.92
N LEU A 604 2.68 -19.15 48.29
CA LEU A 604 3.78 -19.06 47.34
C LEU A 604 4.46 -20.42 47.06
N GLY A 605 4.18 -21.41 47.90
CA GLY A 605 4.87 -22.69 47.89
C GLY A 605 6.31 -22.59 48.38
N GLU A 606 7.01 -23.72 48.37
CA GLU A 606 8.42 -23.82 48.77
C GLU A 606 9.28 -24.35 47.62
N ASN A 607 10.60 -24.10 47.69
CA ASN A 607 11.60 -24.66 46.77
C ASN A 607 11.26 -24.43 45.28
N LEU A 608 11.11 -25.51 44.50
CA LEU A 608 10.80 -25.45 43.07
C LEU A 608 9.41 -24.87 42.78
N ASN A 609 8.44 -25.06 43.67
CA ASN A 609 7.10 -24.47 43.53
C ASN A 609 7.15 -22.96 43.75
N PHE A 610 7.97 -22.50 44.70
CA PHE A 610 8.25 -21.08 44.89
C PHE A 610 8.88 -20.45 43.64
N LEU A 611 9.90 -21.11 43.07
CA LEU A 611 10.55 -20.64 41.84
C LEU A 611 9.61 -20.63 40.63
N LEU A 612 8.78 -21.66 40.46
CA LEU A 612 7.75 -21.73 39.42
C LEU A 612 6.76 -20.57 39.57
N LEU A 613 6.26 -20.34 40.78
CA LEU A 613 5.27 -19.30 41.02
C LEU A 613 5.87 -17.89 40.84
N MET A 614 7.07 -17.65 41.33
CA MET A 614 7.77 -16.37 41.10
C MET A 614 8.01 -16.12 39.61
N ASN A 615 8.40 -17.15 38.85
CA ASN A 615 8.55 -17.03 37.40
C ASN A 615 7.20 -16.74 36.73
N PHE A 616 6.13 -17.43 37.11
CA PHE A 616 4.79 -17.22 36.56
C PHE A 616 4.26 -15.81 36.83
N ILE A 617 4.42 -15.31 38.06
CA ILE A 617 4.06 -13.94 38.44
C ILE A 617 4.88 -12.92 37.65
N ALA A 618 6.19 -13.14 37.49
CA ALA A 618 7.04 -12.26 36.70
C ALA A 618 6.64 -12.24 35.21
N VAL A 619 6.25 -13.39 34.64
CA VAL A 619 5.68 -13.48 33.28
C VAL A 619 4.39 -12.66 33.17
N LEU A 620 3.47 -12.80 34.14
CA LEU A 620 2.21 -12.06 34.18
C LEU A 620 2.43 -10.55 34.27
N ILE A 621 3.27 -10.09 35.20
CA ILE A 621 3.55 -8.67 35.41
C ILE A 621 4.20 -8.06 34.16
N LEU A 622 5.25 -8.68 33.62
CA LEU A 622 5.92 -8.18 32.42
C LEU A 622 5.01 -8.24 31.19
N GLY A 623 4.15 -9.25 31.09
CA GLY A 623 3.14 -9.36 30.03
C GLY A 623 2.11 -8.23 30.10
N ALA A 624 1.63 -7.92 31.31
CA ALA A 624 0.69 -6.84 31.57
C ALA A 624 1.32 -5.46 31.36
N LEU A 625 2.57 -5.23 31.78
CA LEU A 625 3.31 -4.00 31.50
C LEU A 625 3.52 -3.80 30.00
N THR A 626 3.83 -4.87 29.27
CA THR A 626 3.88 -4.83 27.80
C THR A 626 2.50 -4.51 27.22
N GLY A 627 1.41 -5.01 27.80
CA GLY A 627 0.02 -4.69 27.43
C GLY A 627 -0.29 -3.21 27.61
N LEU A 628 0.05 -2.66 28.77
CA LEU A 628 -0.14 -1.26 29.15
C LEU A 628 0.64 -0.30 28.24
N VAL A 629 1.91 -0.58 27.99
CA VAL A 629 2.76 0.20 27.07
C VAL A 629 2.22 0.17 25.64
N VAL A 630 1.68 -0.96 25.18
CA VAL A 630 1.07 -1.07 23.86
C VAL A 630 -0.24 -0.30 23.77
N SER A 631 -1.11 -0.40 24.77
CA SER A 631 -2.39 0.34 24.85
C SER A 631 -2.18 1.85 24.94
N MET A 632 -1.22 2.30 25.75
CA MET A 632 -0.85 3.71 25.92
C MET A 632 0.08 4.22 24.83
N SER A 633 0.40 3.40 23.82
CA SER A 633 1.36 3.78 22.79
C SER A 633 0.93 4.94 21.90
N HIS A 634 -0.35 5.32 21.96
CA HIS A 634 -0.92 6.50 21.33
C HIS A 634 -0.70 7.80 22.12
N LEU A 635 -0.29 7.70 23.39
CA LEU A 635 0.04 8.82 24.27
C LEU A 635 1.54 9.13 24.29
N LEU A 636 2.35 8.30 23.61
CA LEU A 636 3.81 8.37 23.59
C LEU A 636 4.30 8.76 22.19
N SER A 637 5.39 9.52 22.12
CA SER A 637 6.01 9.85 20.83
C SER A 637 6.44 8.56 20.10
N PRO A 638 6.36 8.50 18.75
CA PRO A 638 6.73 7.31 17.97
C PRO A 638 8.11 6.69 18.28
N PRO A 639 9.21 7.46 18.47
CA PRO A 639 10.50 6.87 18.80
C PRO A 639 10.51 6.24 20.20
N ASN A 640 9.89 6.90 21.18
CA ASN A 640 9.79 6.39 22.55
C ASN A 640 8.86 5.18 22.62
N SER A 641 7.75 5.22 21.90
CA SER A 641 6.81 4.10 21.71
C SER A 641 7.52 2.86 21.17
N ARG A 642 8.36 2.98 20.14
CA ARG A 642 9.13 1.85 19.58
C ARG A 642 10.17 1.32 20.56
N LYS A 643 10.97 2.20 21.18
CA LYS A 643 11.99 1.81 22.15
C LYS A 643 11.37 1.08 23.34
N LEU A 644 10.32 1.65 23.92
CA LEU A 644 9.63 1.11 25.09
C LEU A 644 8.95 -0.23 24.75
N LYS A 645 8.24 -0.32 23.63
CA LYS A 645 7.66 -1.61 23.16
C LYS A 645 8.73 -2.67 22.97
N SER A 646 9.85 -2.33 22.35
CA SER A 646 10.94 -3.28 22.10
C SER A 646 11.53 -3.81 23.40
N PHE A 647 11.79 -2.91 24.35
CA PHE A 647 12.33 -3.26 25.66
C PHE A 647 11.41 -4.21 26.43
N TRP A 648 10.13 -3.84 26.60
CA TRP A 648 9.18 -4.66 27.38
C TRP A 648 8.87 -6.01 26.72
N ASN A 649 8.75 -6.06 25.39
CA ASN A 649 8.59 -7.32 24.67
C ASN A 649 9.79 -8.25 24.88
N TRP A 650 11.01 -7.70 24.86
CA TRP A 650 12.23 -8.48 25.08
C TRP A 650 12.31 -8.98 26.52
N ALA A 651 12.06 -8.12 27.50
CA ALA A 651 12.04 -8.48 28.92
C ALA A 651 11.00 -9.58 29.21
N HIS A 652 9.79 -9.45 28.68
CA HIS A 652 8.76 -10.48 28.83
C HIS A 652 9.17 -11.81 28.20
N THR A 653 9.76 -11.79 27.00
CA THR A 653 10.24 -13.00 26.32
C THR A 653 11.33 -13.72 27.12
N LEU A 654 12.25 -12.96 27.72
CA LEU A 654 13.34 -13.50 28.54
C LEU A 654 12.80 -14.22 29.78
N VAL A 655 11.80 -13.65 30.44
CA VAL A 655 11.22 -14.24 31.67
C VAL A 655 10.28 -15.41 31.40
N VAL A 656 9.73 -15.53 30.19
CA VAL A 656 8.95 -16.71 29.76
C VAL A 656 9.82 -17.95 29.60
N TRP A 657 11.12 -17.81 29.35
CA TRP A 657 11.98 -18.93 28.97
C TRP A 657 12.15 -20.04 30.03
N PRO A 658 12.27 -19.72 31.34
CA PRO A 658 12.31 -20.73 32.39
C PRO A 658 10.97 -21.45 32.62
N LEU A 659 9.85 -20.87 32.19
CA LEU A 659 8.50 -21.33 32.54
C LEU A 659 8.22 -22.78 32.10
N PRO A 660 8.51 -23.22 30.85
CA PRO A 660 8.23 -24.59 30.44
C PRO A 660 9.03 -25.65 31.22
N ALA A 661 10.27 -25.33 31.61
CA ALA A 661 11.11 -26.24 32.38
C ALA A 661 10.60 -26.38 33.82
N LEU A 662 10.31 -25.26 34.50
CA LEU A 662 9.77 -25.26 35.86
C LEU A 662 8.39 -25.93 35.92
N LEU A 663 7.53 -25.67 34.93
CA LEU A 663 6.21 -26.27 34.83
C LEU A 663 6.30 -27.78 34.56
N GLY A 664 7.21 -28.22 33.68
CA GLY A 664 7.44 -29.63 33.39
C GLY A 664 7.92 -30.40 34.62
N ILE A 665 8.85 -29.81 35.39
CA ILE A 665 9.33 -30.39 36.65
C ILE A 665 8.19 -30.48 37.67
N HIS A 666 7.39 -29.42 37.83
CA HIS A 666 6.24 -29.43 38.75
C HIS A 666 5.24 -30.53 38.41
N ILE A 667 4.83 -30.66 37.14
CA ILE A 667 3.93 -31.72 36.69
C ILE A 667 4.52 -33.10 36.99
N LEU A 668 5.80 -33.31 36.69
CA LEU A 668 6.47 -34.57 37.00
C LEU A 668 6.44 -34.85 38.52
N THR A 669 6.75 -33.86 39.36
CA THR A 669 6.75 -34.04 40.82
C THR A 669 5.37 -34.30 41.43
N VAL A 670 4.30 -33.75 40.86
CA VAL A 670 2.93 -33.85 41.39
C VAL A 670 2.20 -35.11 40.92
N TYR A 671 2.58 -35.68 39.77
CA TYR A 671 1.87 -36.79 39.13
C TYR A 671 2.69 -38.09 38.99
N TYR A 672 4.00 -38.05 39.20
CA TYR A 672 4.85 -39.26 39.19
C TYR A 672 4.89 -39.96 40.56
N PHE A 673 4.58 -39.23 41.63
CA PHE A 673 4.34 -39.72 42.99
C PHE A 673 2.87 -39.52 43.35
#